data_AF-A0A954W1C5-F1
#
_entry.id   AF-A0A954W1C5-F1
#
_cell.length_a   1.000
_cell.length_b   1.000
_cell.length_c   1.000
_cell.angle_alpha   90.00
_cell.angle_beta   90.00
_cell.angle_gamma   90.00
#
_symmetry.space_group_name_H-M   'P 1'
#
loop_
_entity.id
_entity.type
_entity.pdbx_description
1 polymer ?
#
loop_
_entity_poly.entity_id
_entity_poly.type
_entity_poly.pdbx_seq_one_letter_code
_entity_poly.pdbx_strand_id
1 'polypeptide(L)'
;DYSQLMAFSKIMGLTGSAFTSQIGDVIDVDQWLRAFAFSVITGHGDNYGADGSQHNLQLYVRPEDGKVLFFPHDLDAFFQTTRALVGNNDLRKMLTVPEWEHMYYGHVHDMIQTTFNEQYMTHWTDLYRELIPSQRFDRHLTELVRRSDYLIGQIERQASPLDFSITTADSSVNTPTVTIAGNGWVNVRELRLAGSDVPLSVEWTDVTAWSTEIPLALGANQIQLEAYDFQGQLIGADAVTVTTSVANPVQDAIRISEINYHPHAPTDQELASVPGLTDESFEFVELVNVSNAPVNLLGVQFSQGVEFVFPSMILGANEVGVIVRNEGAFVARYGDQVRILGQFASGQLSNSGEQLTLVDVAGENITSVDYTETDPWSEAADGVGATLEWTASSGNSSANAKPNQWRSSVSLGGNPGSVDRLASRGIVINEVVSNGSANQPDAIELLNVTNDNINISGWFLSDAGDNLFKFAVPAGTIVPANGYVVFDETDFNADPNSPTSFALGAGGDDVWLTRVDDENNVWFEDHVRFPALDLGQSWGRPAASTERSLPLAGITMGAANSGVALGPVVLSEIAYRPGNPAAAALAIDPTLSSADLQFVELSNASSQAVNLADWELTGTLQHAFDAVMLNAGESIVLLSFDPNDGANAARTAAFRTHYGLSESVRMTGGLDGTVSADSTGGNGLARLWMPMNDNNNRLLLADEAFYDHVAPWPSLTNGSSLQRTNATGNGNDAAHWQASLATPGQHVTTSADFNQDGRIDVADIDLLCAAIQAGDHSLDLNGDSDVSQADMDVLIKGVLRTSYGDVNLDGVFNSNDLVMIFQQGEFEDGIAGNSTWADGDWNCDGEFSTADLVNAFQDGGYVATAKKNRP
;
A
#
# COMPACT_ATOMS: atom_id res chain seq x y z
N ASP A 1 -20.38 -38.41 -22.04
CA ASP A 1 -20.63 -37.21 -22.86
C ASP A 1 -19.65 -37.22 -24.02
N TYR A 2 -20.07 -36.85 -25.24
CA TYR A 2 -19.23 -36.81 -26.45
C TYR A 2 -19.03 -35.38 -26.99
N SER A 3 -19.57 -34.37 -26.31
CA SER A 3 -19.56 -32.97 -26.73
C SER A 3 -18.16 -32.46 -27.14
N GLN A 4 -17.15 -32.68 -26.28
CA GLN A 4 -15.77 -32.26 -26.53
C GLN A 4 -15.13 -32.99 -27.72
N LEU A 5 -15.31 -34.31 -27.83
CA LEU A 5 -14.82 -35.10 -28.97
C LEU A 5 -15.47 -34.68 -30.29
N MET A 6 -16.74 -34.28 -30.26
CA MET A 6 -17.43 -33.72 -31.42
C MET A 6 -16.89 -32.33 -31.80
N ALA A 7 -16.60 -31.47 -30.83
CA ALA A 7 -15.98 -30.17 -31.06
C ALA A 7 -14.58 -30.32 -31.68
N PHE A 8 -13.74 -31.17 -31.07
CA PHE A 8 -12.45 -31.57 -31.61
C PHE A 8 -12.55 -32.05 -33.06
N SER A 9 -13.44 -33.02 -33.35
CA SER A 9 -13.57 -33.58 -34.71
C SER A 9 -13.97 -32.52 -35.74
N LYS A 10 -14.82 -31.56 -35.37
CA LYS A 10 -15.23 -30.45 -36.25
C LYS A 10 -14.06 -29.51 -36.54
N ILE A 11 -13.34 -29.08 -35.50
CA ILE A 11 -12.21 -28.16 -35.62
C ILE A 11 -11.05 -28.82 -36.37
N MET A 12 -10.76 -30.09 -36.08
CA MET A 12 -9.76 -30.85 -36.81
C MET A 12 -10.10 -31.01 -38.30
N GLY A 13 -11.38 -30.93 -38.68
CA GLY A 13 -11.81 -30.91 -40.08
C GLY A 13 -11.63 -29.57 -40.81
N LEU A 14 -11.28 -28.48 -40.10
CA LEU A 14 -11.03 -27.17 -40.69
C LEU A 14 -9.68 -27.10 -41.41
N THR A 15 -9.45 -26.01 -42.13
CA THR A 15 -8.21 -25.72 -42.88
C THR A 15 -7.84 -24.24 -42.79
N GLY A 16 -6.56 -23.91 -42.98
CA GLY A 16 -6.09 -22.52 -43.03
C GLY A 16 -6.24 -21.80 -41.69
N SER A 17 -6.46 -20.48 -41.73
CA SER A 17 -6.56 -19.65 -40.52
C SER A 17 -7.67 -20.09 -39.56
N ALA A 18 -8.80 -20.57 -40.08
CA ALA A 18 -9.88 -21.08 -39.25
C ALA A 18 -9.49 -22.30 -38.41
N PHE A 19 -8.56 -23.13 -38.92
CA PHE A 19 -7.99 -24.24 -38.16
C PHE A 19 -6.99 -23.73 -37.12
N THR A 20 -6.00 -22.94 -37.54
CA THR A 20 -4.91 -22.51 -36.67
C THR A 20 -5.38 -21.63 -35.51
N SER A 21 -6.45 -20.85 -35.70
CA SER A 21 -6.98 -19.97 -34.65
C SER A 21 -7.90 -20.67 -33.62
N GLN A 22 -8.28 -21.92 -33.85
CA GLN A 22 -9.26 -22.64 -32.99
C GLN A 22 -8.74 -23.97 -32.44
N ILE A 23 -7.73 -24.57 -33.07
CA ILE A 23 -7.28 -25.91 -32.69
C ILE A 23 -6.73 -25.96 -31.25
N GLY A 24 -6.06 -24.90 -30.79
CA GLY A 24 -5.54 -24.79 -29.42
C GLY A 24 -6.62 -24.79 -28.32
N ASP A 25 -7.87 -24.47 -28.67
CA ASP A 25 -9.01 -24.46 -27.75
C ASP A 25 -9.48 -25.89 -27.42
N VAL A 26 -9.16 -26.87 -28.27
CA VAL A 26 -9.66 -28.25 -28.13
C VAL A 26 -8.58 -29.30 -28.02
N ILE A 27 -7.31 -28.97 -28.30
CA ILE A 27 -6.17 -29.86 -28.07
C ILE A 27 -5.00 -29.14 -27.41
N ASP A 28 -4.18 -29.92 -26.73
CA ASP A 28 -2.83 -29.53 -26.34
C ASP A 28 -1.89 -29.78 -27.53
N VAL A 29 -1.57 -28.72 -28.28
CA VAL A 29 -0.80 -28.82 -29.54
C VAL A 29 0.56 -29.46 -29.31
N ASP A 30 1.28 -29.07 -28.26
CA ASP A 30 2.62 -29.61 -27.95
C ASP A 30 2.56 -31.11 -27.66
N GLN A 31 1.61 -31.56 -26.84
CA GLN A 31 1.41 -32.98 -26.57
C GLN A 31 1.02 -33.77 -27.84
N TRP A 32 0.22 -33.19 -28.72
CA TRP A 32 -0.12 -33.81 -30.01
C TRP A 32 1.10 -33.95 -30.92
N LEU A 33 1.91 -32.91 -31.07
CA LEU A 33 3.14 -32.96 -31.87
C LEU A 33 4.12 -33.98 -31.29
N ARG A 34 4.23 -34.09 -29.97
CA ARG A 34 5.02 -35.12 -29.29
C ARG A 34 4.48 -36.52 -29.54
N ALA A 35 3.17 -36.73 -29.51
CA ALA A 35 2.54 -38.01 -29.82
C ALA A 35 2.71 -38.40 -31.31
N PHE A 36 2.66 -37.43 -32.22
CA PHE A 36 3.03 -37.63 -33.63
C PHE A 36 4.49 -38.04 -33.76
N ALA A 37 5.41 -37.36 -33.06
CA ALA A 37 6.83 -37.70 -33.05
C ALA A 37 7.05 -39.15 -32.60
N PHE A 38 6.46 -39.54 -31.47
CA PHE A 38 6.51 -40.91 -30.97
C PHE A 38 5.94 -41.93 -31.98
N SER A 39 4.80 -41.62 -32.60
CA SER A 39 4.19 -42.49 -33.62
C SER A 39 5.12 -42.72 -34.81
N VAL A 40 5.81 -41.66 -35.25
CA VAL A 40 6.67 -41.67 -36.45
C VAL A 40 8.02 -42.32 -36.19
N ILE A 41 8.64 -42.13 -35.02
CA ILE A 41 9.96 -42.71 -34.70
C ILE A 41 9.95 -44.23 -34.72
N THR A 42 8.83 -44.87 -34.38
CA THR A 42 8.72 -46.34 -34.40
C THR A 42 8.80 -46.96 -35.80
N GLY A 43 8.54 -46.17 -36.85
CA GLY A 43 8.46 -46.64 -38.24
C GLY A 43 7.21 -47.49 -38.54
N HIS A 44 6.31 -47.65 -37.57
CA HIS A 44 4.99 -48.20 -37.76
C HIS A 44 4.18 -47.26 -38.67
N GLY A 45 3.28 -47.79 -39.50
CA GLY A 45 2.39 -46.87 -40.20
C GLY A 45 1.00 -47.36 -40.52
N ASP A 46 0.55 -48.39 -39.82
CA ASP A 46 -0.88 -48.55 -39.53
C ASP A 46 -1.27 -47.74 -38.28
N ASN A 47 -0.78 -46.50 -38.16
CA ASN A 47 -1.16 -45.59 -37.07
C ASN A 47 -1.51 -44.21 -37.63
N TYR A 48 -2.32 -43.50 -36.85
CA TYR A 48 -2.78 -42.16 -37.18
C TYR A 48 -1.63 -41.21 -37.52
N GLY A 49 -0.53 -41.23 -36.78
CA GLY A 49 0.57 -40.28 -36.96
C GLY A 49 1.46 -40.48 -38.18
N ALA A 50 1.46 -41.66 -38.79
CA ALA A 50 2.41 -42.03 -39.83
C ALA A 50 1.92 -41.70 -41.26
N ASP A 51 1.51 -42.69 -42.07
CA ASP A 51 1.23 -42.51 -43.51
C ASP A 51 -0.26 -42.22 -43.80
N GLY A 52 -0.95 -41.56 -42.86
CA GLY A 52 -2.37 -41.19 -43.00
C GLY A 52 -3.35 -42.36 -42.82
N SER A 53 -2.88 -43.50 -42.29
CA SER A 53 -3.75 -44.60 -41.85
C SER A 53 -4.60 -44.13 -40.67
N GLN A 54 -5.93 -44.13 -40.80
CA GLN A 54 -6.85 -43.65 -39.76
C GLN A 54 -7.11 -44.70 -38.67
N HIS A 55 -6.04 -45.33 -38.18
CA HIS A 55 -6.06 -46.46 -37.24
C HIS A 55 -5.14 -46.21 -36.04
N ASN A 56 -5.25 -47.07 -35.02
CA ASN A 56 -4.31 -47.16 -33.89
C ASN A 56 -4.10 -45.84 -33.14
N LEU A 57 -5.21 -45.18 -32.86
CA LEU A 57 -5.33 -43.93 -32.12
C LEU A 57 -6.31 -44.12 -30.96
N GLN A 58 -5.90 -43.69 -29.78
CA GLN A 58 -6.75 -43.52 -28.61
C GLN A 58 -6.85 -42.03 -28.28
N LEU A 59 -8.07 -41.58 -28.00
CA LEU A 59 -8.36 -40.20 -27.60
C LEU A 59 -8.84 -40.18 -26.15
N TYR A 60 -8.33 -39.21 -25.40
CA TYR A 60 -8.70 -38.98 -24.02
C TYR A 60 -9.03 -37.50 -23.84
N VAL A 61 -10.16 -37.20 -23.21
CA VAL A 61 -10.50 -35.83 -22.84
C VAL A 61 -9.91 -35.59 -21.46
N ARG A 62 -8.97 -34.65 -21.37
CA ARG A 62 -8.32 -34.25 -20.12
C ARG A 62 -9.34 -33.51 -19.23
N PRO A 63 -9.66 -34.01 -18.01
CA PRO A 63 -10.71 -33.44 -17.17
C PRO A 63 -10.46 -31.99 -16.74
N GLU A 64 -9.19 -31.62 -16.59
CA GLU A 64 -8.78 -30.33 -16.02
C GLU A 64 -9.09 -29.15 -16.95
N ASP A 65 -8.98 -29.34 -18.27
CA ASP A 65 -9.15 -28.27 -19.27
C ASP A 65 -10.02 -28.67 -20.47
N GLY A 66 -10.59 -29.88 -20.47
CA GLY A 66 -11.42 -30.40 -21.54
C GLY A 66 -10.69 -30.67 -22.86
N LYS A 67 -9.34 -30.55 -22.90
CA LYS A 67 -8.56 -30.74 -24.13
C LYS A 67 -8.45 -32.22 -24.49
N VAL A 68 -8.54 -32.53 -25.78
CA VAL A 68 -8.40 -33.89 -26.30
C VAL A 68 -6.92 -34.21 -26.49
N LEU A 69 -6.45 -35.32 -25.91
CA LEU A 69 -5.10 -35.85 -26.04
C LEU A 69 -5.07 -37.05 -27.01
N PHE A 70 -3.94 -37.23 -27.69
CA PHE A 70 -3.68 -38.33 -28.61
C PHE A 70 -2.68 -39.33 -28.02
N PHE A 71 -3.09 -40.60 -27.91
CA PHE A 71 -2.25 -41.72 -27.51
C PHE A 71 -2.11 -42.73 -28.66
N PRO A 72 -0.90 -42.97 -29.17
CA PRO A 72 -0.65 -44.02 -30.16
C PRO A 72 -0.88 -45.41 -29.56
N HIS A 73 -1.51 -46.30 -30.32
CA HIS A 73 -1.84 -47.67 -29.88
C HIS A 73 -1.29 -48.72 -30.84
N ASP A 74 -1.30 -50.00 -30.44
CA ASP A 74 -1.05 -51.17 -31.31
C ASP A 74 0.13 -51.02 -32.29
N LEU A 75 1.31 -50.66 -31.77
CA LEU A 75 2.51 -50.33 -32.56
C LEU A 75 3.39 -51.57 -32.84
N ASP A 76 2.81 -52.75 -32.92
CA ASP A 76 3.51 -54.05 -33.06
C ASP A 76 3.99 -54.36 -34.49
N ALA A 77 3.47 -53.67 -35.52
CA ALA A 77 3.94 -53.75 -36.91
C ALA A 77 5.06 -52.72 -37.25
N PHE A 78 6.16 -52.73 -36.51
CA PHE A 78 7.29 -51.79 -36.60
C PHE A 78 8.37 -52.21 -37.63
N PHE A 79 9.44 -51.39 -37.80
CA PHE A 79 10.66 -51.62 -38.63
C PHE A 79 10.70 -51.17 -40.10
N GLN A 80 9.81 -50.28 -40.55
CA GLN A 80 10.03 -49.60 -41.83
C GLN A 80 10.98 -48.40 -41.64
N THR A 81 12.27 -48.62 -41.86
CA THR A 81 13.33 -47.64 -41.53
C THR A 81 13.25 -46.34 -42.35
N THR A 82 12.66 -46.38 -43.54
CA THR A 82 12.61 -45.24 -44.48
C THR A 82 11.22 -44.62 -44.65
N ARG A 83 10.30 -44.81 -43.71
CA ARG A 83 8.96 -44.19 -43.76
C ARG A 83 9.07 -42.67 -43.59
N ALA A 84 8.25 -41.88 -44.27
CA ALA A 84 8.41 -40.42 -44.27
C ALA A 84 8.32 -39.82 -42.85
N LEU A 85 9.02 -38.70 -42.62
CA LEU A 85 8.93 -37.93 -41.37
C LEU A 85 7.57 -37.23 -41.24
N VAL A 86 6.94 -36.83 -42.36
CA VAL A 86 5.64 -36.14 -42.40
C VAL A 86 4.71 -36.82 -43.43
N GLY A 87 4.18 -37.99 -43.06
CA GLY A 87 3.26 -38.75 -43.90
C GLY A 87 1.79 -38.33 -43.75
N ASN A 88 1.38 -37.95 -42.53
CA ASN A 88 0.00 -37.70 -42.16
C ASN A 88 -0.47 -36.30 -42.62
N ASN A 89 -1.72 -36.22 -43.11
CA ASN A 89 -2.28 -34.97 -43.67
C ASN A 89 -2.60 -33.93 -42.60
N ASP A 90 -3.06 -34.36 -41.42
CA ASP A 90 -3.38 -33.49 -40.30
C ASP A 90 -2.11 -32.94 -39.65
N LEU A 91 -1.07 -33.76 -39.48
CA LEU A 91 0.25 -33.31 -39.10
C LEU A 91 0.77 -32.29 -40.13
N ARG A 92 0.74 -32.60 -41.43
CA ARG A 92 1.17 -31.66 -42.48
C ARG A 92 0.42 -30.33 -42.43
N LYS A 93 -0.87 -30.36 -42.08
CA LYS A 93 -1.71 -29.17 -41.89
C LYS A 93 -1.29 -28.37 -40.65
N MET A 94 -0.87 -29.04 -39.57
CA MET A 94 -0.31 -28.37 -38.40
C MET A 94 1.05 -27.73 -38.72
N LEU A 95 1.93 -28.43 -39.43
CA LEU A 95 3.28 -27.94 -39.76
C LEU A 95 3.30 -26.78 -40.77
N THR A 96 2.14 -26.23 -41.17
CA THR A 96 2.11 -24.94 -41.88
C THR A 96 2.37 -23.75 -40.96
N VAL A 97 2.31 -23.96 -39.63
CA VAL A 97 2.70 -22.99 -38.61
C VAL A 97 4.18 -23.25 -38.28
N PRO A 98 5.10 -22.29 -38.54
CA PRO A 98 6.54 -22.52 -38.36
C PRO A 98 6.93 -22.95 -36.95
N GLU A 99 6.32 -22.37 -35.93
CA GLU A 99 6.52 -22.76 -34.52
C GLU A 99 6.20 -24.25 -34.29
N TRP A 100 5.10 -24.75 -34.85
CA TRP A 100 4.69 -26.15 -34.70
C TRP A 100 5.60 -27.08 -35.51
N GLU A 101 6.11 -26.63 -36.65
CA GLU A 101 7.13 -27.35 -37.42
C GLU A 101 8.45 -27.46 -36.66
N HIS A 102 8.93 -26.35 -36.09
CA HIS A 102 10.10 -26.33 -35.22
C HIS A 102 9.93 -27.29 -34.03
N MET A 103 8.83 -27.17 -33.29
CA MET A 103 8.55 -28.05 -32.13
C MET A 103 8.45 -29.53 -32.52
N TYR A 104 7.81 -29.87 -33.64
CA TYR A 104 7.68 -31.26 -34.08
C TYR A 104 9.04 -31.89 -34.39
N TYR A 105 9.88 -31.19 -35.17
CA TYR A 105 11.23 -31.68 -35.46
C TYR A 105 12.08 -31.75 -34.21
N GLY A 106 11.91 -30.80 -33.29
CA GLY A 106 12.53 -30.82 -31.97
C GLY A 106 12.15 -32.03 -31.14
N HIS A 107 10.86 -32.39 -31.05
CA HIS A 107 10.40 -33.62 -30.36
C HIS A 107 11.00 -34.89 -30.97
N VAL A 108 11.03 -35.00 -32.30
CA VAL A 108 11.64 -36.17 -32.97
C VAL A 108 13.15 -36.23 -32.68
N HIS A 109 13.83 -35.09 -32.78
CA HIS A 109 15.25 -34.98 -32.49
C HIS A 109 15.55 -35.34 -31.02
N ASP A 110 14.84 -34.73 -30.07
CA ASP A 110 14.97 -34.97 -28.64
C ASP A 110 14.77 -36.45 -28.28
N MET A 111 13.69 -37.08 -28.75
CA MET A 111 13.45 -38.50 -28.50
C MET A 111 14.59 -39.36 -29.05
N ILE A 112 15.10 -39.06 -30.25
CA ILE A 112 16.24 -39.78 -30.81
C ILE A 112 17.48 -39.58 -29.93
N GLN A 113 17.79 -38.37 -29.49
CA GLN A 113 18.97 -38.11 -28.66
C GLN A 113 18.87 -38.71 -27.25
N THR A 114 17.66 -38.88 -26.71
CA THR A 114 17.47 -39.26 -25.30
C THR A 114 17.06 -40.72 -25.12
N THR A 115 16.02 -41.17 -25.83
CA THR A 115 15.27 -42.40 -25.50
C THR A 115 15.10 -43.37 -26.66
N PHE A 116 15.41 -42.96 -27.89
CA PHE A 116 15.27 -43.76 -29.11
C PHE A 116 16.59 -43.80 -29.91
N ASN A 117 17.70 -44.00 -29.18
CA ASN A 117 19.04 -44.25 -29.71
C ASN A 117 19.60 -45.60 -29.25
N GLU A 118 20.74 -45.98 -29.84
CA GLU A 118 21.45 -47.22 -29.53
C GLU A 118 21.81 -47.32 -28.04
N GLN A 119 22.33 -46.25 -27.44
CA GLN A 119 22.82 -46.26 -26.07
C GLN A 119 21.70 -46.57 -25.07
N TYR A 120 20.58 -45.86 -25.16
CA TYR A 120 19.43 -46.08 -24.28
C TYR A 120 18.77 -47.44 -24.53
N MET A 121 18.58 -47.80 -25.79
CA MET A 121 17.82 -49.00 -26.16
C MET A 121 18.62 -50.30 -25.98
N THR A 122 19.95 -50.25 -25.91
CA THR A 122 20.79 -51.42 -25.62
C THR A 122 20.34 -52.09 -24.32
N HIS A 123 20.13 -51.32 -23.25
CA HIS A 123 19.68 -51.83 -21.96
C HIS A 123 18.42 -52.68 -22.08
N TRP A 124 17.39 -52.15 -22.75
CA TRP A 124 16.12 -52.85 -22.95
C TRP A 124 16.27 -54.08 -23.85
N THR A 125 17.02 -53.97 -24.94
CA THR A 125 17.22 -55.09 -25.87
C THR A 125 18.01 -56.24 -25.25
N ASP A 126 18.95 -55.97 -24.34
CA ASP A 126 19.68 -56.99 -23.60
C ASP A 126 18.77 -57.67 -22.56
N LEU A 127 18.00 -56.88 -21.80
CA LEU A 127 17.02 -57.41 -20.84
C LEU A 127 16.01 -58.35 -21.51
N TYR A 128 15.41 -57.92 -22.64
CA TYR A 128 14.45 -58.75 -23.36
C TYR A 128 15.09 -59.98 -24.02
N ARG A 129 16.37 -59.89 -24.41
CA ARG A 129 17.13 -61.04 -24.93
C ARG A 129 17.31 -62.12 -23.86
N GLU A 130 17.51 -61.73 -22.60
CA GLU A 130 17.57 -62.69 -21.49
C GLU A 130 16.21 -63.38 -21.26
N LEU A 131 15.11 -62.63 -21.34
CA LEU A 131 13.76 -63.14 -21.14
C LEU A 131 13.27 -64.04 -22.30
N ILE A 132 13.56 -63.66 -23.55
CA ILE A 132 13.05 -64.33 -24.75
C ILE A 132 14.21 -64.53 -25.75
N PRO A 133 15.15 -65.46 -25.48
CA PRO A 133 16.38 -65.61 -26.26
C PRO A 133 16.15 -66.11 -27.70
N SER A 134 14.94 -66.56 -28.05
CA SER A 134 14.58 -66.93 -29.42
C SER A 134 14.36 -65.73 -30.35
N GLN A 135 14.20 -64.52 -29.81
CA GLN A 135 14.00 -63.29 -30.58
C GLN A 135 15.32 -62.60 -30.91
N ARG A 136 15.37 -61.91 -32.05
CA ARG A 136 16.57 -61.24 -32.60
C ARG A 136 16.62 -59.76 -32.20
N PHE A 137 16.73 -59.48 -30.91
CA PHE A 137 16.79 -58.10 -30.40
C PHE A 137 18.02 -57.32 -30.89
N ASP A 138 19.11 -58.00 -31.27
CA ASP A 138 20.27 -57.41 -31.97
C ASP A 138 19.88 -56.73 -33.29
N ARG A 139 19.01 -57.40 -34.06
CA ARG A 139 18.50 -56.87 -35.33
C ARG A 139 17.57 -55.69 -35.08
N HIS A 140 16.73 -55.76 -34.06
CA HIS A 140 15.80 -54.68 -33.71
C HIS A 140 16.52 -53.40 -33.33
N LEU A 141 17.60 -53.51 -32.54
CA LEU A 141 18.47 -52.38 -32.22
C LEU A 141 19.08 -51.77 -33.49
N THR A 142 19.60 -52.61 -34.40
CA THR A 142 20.17 -52.14 -35.67
C THR A 142 19.14 -51.43 -36.55
N GLU A 143 17.91 -51.93 -36.61
CA GLU A 143 16.81 -51.31 -37.39
C GLU A 143 16.36 -49.99 -36.79
N LEU A 144 16.32 -49.89 -35.45
CA LEU A 144 16.06 -48.66 -34.73
C LEU A 144 17.11 -47.59 -35.06
N VAL A 145 18.40 -47.92 -34.99
CA VAL A 145 19.48 -46.98 -35.35
C VAL A 145 19.32 -46.46 -36.77
N ARG A 146 19.08 -47.34 -37.75
CA ARG A 146 18.84 -46.94 -39.14
C ARG A 146 17.62 -46.03 -39.31
N ARG A 147 16.59 -46.24 -38.49
CA ARG A 147 15.39 -45.41 -38.48
C ARG A 147 15.70 -44.02 -37.93
N SER A 148 16.41 -43.95 -36.80
CA SER A 148 16.87 -42.69 -36.20
C SER A 148 17.74 -41.90 -37.18
N ASP A 149 18.75 -42.53 -37.79
CA ASP A 149 19.62 -41.90 -38.80
C ASP A 149 18.82 -41.36 -40.00
N TYR A 150 17.83 -42.12 -40.48
CA TYR A 150 16.99 -41.69 -41.58
C TYR A 150 16.16 -40.45 -41.23
N LEU A 151 15.59 -40.41 -40.01
CA LEU A 151 14.77 -39.29 -39.53
C LEU A 151 15.60 -38.04 -39.29
N ILE A 152 16.77 -38.15 -38.65
CA ILE A 152 17.72 -37.05 -38.52
C ILE A 152 18.07 -36.49 -39.90
N GLY A 153 18.42 -37.34 -40.86
CA GLY A 153 18.70 -36.87 -42.23
C GLY A 153 17.50 -36.25 -42.93
N GLN A 154 16.24 -36.58 -42.56
CA GLN A 154 15.05 -35.90 -43.06
C GLN A 154 14.89 -34.51 -42.42
N ILE A 155 15.10 -34.38 -41.11
CA ILE A 155 15.12 -33.10 -40.39
C ILE A 155 16.18 -32.18 -40.99
N GLU A 156 17.42 -32.66 -41.14
CA GLU A 156 18.55 -31.89 -41.70
C GLU A 156 18.31 -31.40 -43.14
N ARG A 157 17.44 -32.08 -43.90
CA ARG A 157 17.01 -31.64 -45.24
C ARG A 157 15.99 -30.51 -45.20
N GLN A 158 15.17 -30.44 -44.16
CA GLN A 158 14.22 -29.35 -43.96
C GLN A 158 14.89 -28.14 -43.32
N ALA A 159 15.77 -28.39 -42.33
CA ALA A 159 16.51 -27.38 -41.59
C ALA A 159 17.95 -27.86 -41.36
N SER A 160 18.91 -27.24 -42.06
CA SER A 160 20.33 -27.51 -41.87
C SER A 160 20.75 -27.21 -40.43
N PRO A 161 21.55 -28.08 -39.77
CA PRO A 161 22.09 -27.81 -38.44
C PRO A 161 22.84 -26.48 -38.38
N LEU A 162 22.59 -25.71 -37.32
CA LEU A 162 23.25 -24.44 -37.05
C LEU A 162 23.35 -24.18 -35.54
N ASP A 163 24.34 -23.40 -35.15
CA ASP A 163 24.48 -22.93 -33.77
C ASP A 163 23.50 -21.78 -33.48
N PHE A 164 23.05 -21.68 -32.23
CA PHE A 164 22.24 -20.56 -31.80
C PHE A 164 22.99 -19.24 -31.98
N SER A 165 22.33 -18.23 -32.57
CA SER A 165 22.91 -16.91 -32.82
C SER A 165 21.86 -15.82 -32.91
N ILE A 166 22.22 -14.61 -32.50
CA ILE A 166 21.47 -13.38 -32.74
C ILE A 166 21.93 -12.79 -34.09
N THR A 167 20.96 -12.45 -34.93
CA THR A 167 21.22 -11.77 -36.23
C THR A 167 20.99 -10.26 -36.16
N THR A 168 20.35 -9.80 -35.11
CA THR A 168 20.15 -8.37 -34.84
C THR A 168 21.49 -7.74 -34.50
N ALA A 169 21.84 -6.66 -35.19
CA ALA A 169 23.08 -5.93 -34.93
C ALA A 169 22.90 -4.93 -33.77
N ASP A 170 24.03 -4.57 -33.16
CA ASP A 170 24.09 -3.46 -32.22
C ASP A 170 23.45 -2.20 -32.84
N SER A 171 22.59 -1.54 -32.09
CA SER A 171 21.78 -0.45 -32.61
C SER A 171 21.40 0.59 -31.56
N SER A 172 20.88 1.72 -32.04
CA SER A 172 20.23 2.72 -31.21
C SER A 172 18.80 2.92 -31.67
N VAL A 173 17.86 2.88 -30.73
CA VAL A 173 16.42 3.04 -30.97
C VAL A 173 15.86 4.17 -30.11
N ASN A 174 14.69 4.67 -30.48
CA ASN A 174 13.94 5.68 -29.73
C ASN A 174 12.59 5.11 -29.26
N THR A 175 12.55 3.80 -29.03
CA THR A 175 11.39 3.02 -28.60
C THR A 175 11.69 2.35 -27.25
N PRO A 176 10.65 2.09 -26.43
CA PRO A 176 10.81 1.41 -25.15
C PRO A 176 11.08 -0.09 -25.29
N THR A 177 10.88 -0.65 -26.48
CA THR A 177 11.12 -2.06 -26.81
C THR A 177 11.96 -2.19 -28.08
N VAL A 178 12.54 -3.37 -28.29
CA VAL A 178 13.22 -3.77 -29.53
C VAL A 178 12.86 -5.21 -29.89
N THR A 179 12.66 -5.48 -31.18
CA THR A 179 12.58 -6.85 -31.68
C THR A 179 13.99 -7.39 -31.91
N ILE A 180 14.35 -8.45 -31.19
CA ILE A 180 15.58 -9.21 -31.39
C ILE A 180 15.24 -10.46 -32.22
N ALA A 181 15.95 -10.63 -33.33
CA ALA A 181 15.85 -11.78 -34.21
C ALA A 181 17.17 -12.55 -34.29
N GLY A 182 17.08 -13.85 -34.56
CA GLY A 182 18.22 -14.75 -34.65
C GLY A 182 17.89 -16.08 -35.33
N ASN A 183 18.83 -17.02 -35.22
CA ASN A 183 18.65 -18.40 -35.67
C ASN A 183 18.89 -19.37 -34.52
N GLY A 184 18.12 -20.45 -34.48
CA GLY A 184 18.26 -21.57 -33.56
C GLY A 184 17.83 -22.85 -34.27
N TRP A 185 18.64 -23.90 -34.21
CA TRP A 185 18.27 -25.17 -34.82
C TRP A 185 17.15 -25.85 -34.02
N VAL A 186 16.53 -26.90 -34.57
CA VAL A 186 15.33 -27.56 -34.01
C VAL A 186 15.52 -28.15 -32.61
N ASN A 187 16.75 -28.20 -32.10
CA ASN A 187 17.06 -28.60 -30.74
C ASN A 187 16.84 -27.49 -29.71
N VAL A 188 16.59 -26.24 -30.13
CA VAL A 188 16.20 -25.14 -29.25
C VAL A 188 14.73 -25.33 -28.86
N ARG A 189 14.44 -25.40 -27.56
CA ARG A 189 13.07 -25.46 -27.02
C ARG A 189 12.58 -24.08 -26.61
N GLU A 190 13.41 -23.36 -25.87
CA GLU A 190 13.07 -22.09 -25.25
C GLU A 190 14.26 -21.14 -25.30
N LEU A 191 13.96 -19.84 -25.37
CA LEU A 191 14.93 -18.77 -25.20
C LEU A 191 14.65 -18.05 -23.88
N ARG A 192 15.70 -17.66 -23.16
CA ARG A 192 15.60 -16.92 -21.89
C ARG A 192 16.56 -15.73 -21.91
N LEU A 193 16.24 -14.69 -21.13
CA LEU A 193 17.24 -13.71 -20.75
C LEU A 193 18.26 -14.40 -19.84
N ALA A 194 19.55 -14.07 -19.98
CA ALA A 194 20.59 -14.69 -19.16
C ALA A 194 20.31 -14.53 -17.66
N GLY A 195 20.33 -15.65 -16.93
CA GLY A 195 20.02 -15.69 -15.49
C GLY A 195 18.52 -15.68 -15.13
N SER A 196 17.62 -15.66 -16.12
CA SER A 196 16.17 -15.83 -15.90
C SER A 196 15.74 -17.27 -16.18
N ASP A 197 14.86 -17.80 -15.33
CA ASP A 197 14.18 -19.08 -15.57
C ASP A 197 12.90 -18.93 -16.39
N VAL A 198 12.49 -17.70 -16.72
CA VAL A 198 11.27 -17.40 -17.47
C VAL A 198 11.52 -17.47 -18.97
N PRO A 199 10.82 -18.34 -19.72
CA PRO A 199 10.91 -18.39 -21.17
C PRO A 199 10.37 -17.12 -21.84
N LEU A 200 11.04 -16.69 -22.90
CA LEU A 200 10.59 -15.59 -23.77
C LEU A 200 9.47 -16.05 -24.69
N SER A 201 8.58 -15.11 -25.05
CA SER A 201 7.60 -15.33 -26.12
C SER A 201 8.29 -15.19 -27.47
N VAL A 202 8.60 -16.33 -28.09
CA VAL A 202 9.35 -16.40 -29.34
C VAL A 202 8.41 -16.64 -30.52
N GLU A 203 8.44 -15.75 -31.50
CA GLU A 203 7.82 -16.00 -32.80
C GLU A 203 8.83 -16.65 -33.75
N TRP A 204 8.55 -17.89 -34.14
CA TRP A 204 9.28 -18.58 -35.19
C TRP A 204 8.75 -18.13 -36.56
N THR A 205 9.61 -17.51 -37.37
CA THR A 205 9.27 -17.01 -38.71
C THR A 205 9.51 -18.07 -39.79
N ASP A 206 10.42 -19.01 -39.52
CA ASP A 206 10.57 -20.28 -40.22
C ASP A 206 11.03 -21.37 -39.21
N VAL A 207 11.46 -22.53 -39.70
CA VAL A 207 11.89 -23.66 -38.86
C VAL A 207 13.12 -23.34 -38.00
N THR A 208 13.91 -22.31 -38.31
CA THR A 208 15.13 -21.96 -37.59
C THR A 208 15.25 -20.48 -37.22
N ALA A 209 14.57 -19.60 -37.93
CA ALA A 209 14.60 -18.16 -37.71
C ALA A 209 13.54 -17.76 -36.70
N TRP A 210 13.97 -17.04 -35.66
CA TRP A 210 13.12 -16.62 -34.56
C TRP A 210 13.21 -15.12 -34.34
N SER A 211 12.19 -14.55 -33.71
CA SER A 211 12.19 -13.20 -33.19
C SER A 211 11.43 -13.09 -31.86
N THR A 212 11.85 -12.16 -30.99
CA THR A 212 11.19 -11.86 -29.72
C THR A 212 11.28 -10.36 -29.45
N GLU A 213 10.27 -9.79 -28.81
CA GLU A 213 10.31 -8.41 -28.34
C GLU A 213 10.90 -8.34 -26.93
N ILE A 214 11.81 -7.40 -26.70
CA ILE A 214 12.50 -7.18 -25.42
C ILE A 214 12.31 -5.72 -24.98
N PRO A 215 11.85 -5.44 -23.75
CA PRO A 215 11.82 -4.09 -23.20
C PRO A 215 13.23 -3.58 -22.90
N LEU A 216 13.41 -2.27 -22.97
CA LEU A 216 14.69 -1.60 -22.79
C LEU A 216 14.65 -0.64 -21.61
N ALA A 217 15.71 -0.67 -20.80
CA ALA A 217 16.03 0.38 -19.83
C ALA A 217 16.66 1.58 -20.55
N LEU A 218 16.53 2.78 -19.99
CA LEU A 218 17.14 3.97 -20.58
C LEU A 218 18.66 3.83 -20.69
N GLY A 219 19.23 4.13 -21.86
CA GLY A 219 20.66 3.97 -22.12
C GLY A 219 21.00 2.65 -22.81
N ALA A 220 22.21 2.14 -22.56
CA ALA A 220 22.73 0.94 -23.23
C ALA A 220 22.25 -0.34 -22.51
N ASN A 221 21.61 -1.23 -23.25
CA ASN A 221 21.13 -2.52 -22.77
C ASN A 221 21.98 -3.62 -23.40
N GLN A 222 22.65 -4.41 -22.57
CA GLN A 222 23.34 -5.63 -23.02
C GLN A 222 22.35 -6.79 -22.91
N ILE A 223 21.70 -7.13 -24.02
CA ILE A 223 20.71 -8.20 -24.07
C ILE A 223 21.46 -9.50 -24.37
N GLN A 224 21.58 -10.37 -23.36
CA GLN A 224 22.13 -11.71 -23.52
C GLN A 224 20.98 -12.73 -23.51
N LEU A 225 20.89 -13.52 -24.58
CA LEU A 225 19.90 -14.57 -24.73
C LEU A 225 20.56 -15.93 -24.63
N GLU A 226 19.89 -16.82 -23.90
CA GLU A 226 20.30 -18.20 -23.68
C GLU A 226 19.28 -19.15 -24.30
N ALA A 227 19.75 -20.12 -25.08
CA ALA A 227 18.93 -21.14 -25.71
C ALA A 227 19.01 -22.45 -24.92
N TYR A 228 17.85 -22.98 -24.56
CA TYR A 228 17.70 -24.22 -23.80
C TYR A 228 17.07 -25.29 -24.67
N ASP A 229 17.48 -26.55 -24.50
CA ASP A 229 16.91 -27.70 -25.22
C ASP A 229 15.66 -28.28 -24.53
N PHE A 230 15.12 -29.35 -25.12
CA PHE A 230 13.92 -30.05 -24.64
C PHE A 230 14.14 -30.80 -23.30
N GLN A 231 15.38 -30.90 -22.81
CA GLN A 231 15.73 -31.43 -21.50
C GLN A 231 16.00 -30.31 -20.48
N GLY A 232 15.86 -29.04 -20.88
CA GLY A 232 16.15 -27.88 -20.04
C GLY A 232 17.63 -27.59 -19.89
N GLN A 233 18.48 -28.10 -20.79
CA GLN A 233 19.92 -27.85 -20.77
C GLN A 233 20.29 -26.66 -21.66
N LEU A 234 21.16 -25.77 -21.15
CA LEU A 234 21.74 -24.68 -21.93
C LEU A 234 22.58 -25.23 -23.09
N ILE A 235 22.22 -24.87 -24.32
CA ILE A 235 22.88 -25.33 -25.56
C ILE A 235 23.54 -24.21 -26.37
N GLY A 236 23.24 -22.95 -26.06
CA GLY A 236 23.88 -21.80 -26.71
C GLY A 236 23.54 -20.50 -25.99
N ALA A 237 24.38 -19.48 -26.20
CA ALA A 237 24.12 -18.13 -25.73
C ALA A 237 24.75 -17.12 -26.69
N ASP A 238 24.10 -15.99 -26.87
CA ASP A 238 24.61 -14.89 -27.70
C ASP A 238 24.10 -13.55 -27.14
N ALA A 239 24.76 -12.44 -27.49
CA ALA A 239 24.44 -11.12 -26.95
C ALA A 239 24.44 -10.01 -28.00
N VAL A 240 23.59 -9.01 -27.79
CA VAL A 240 23.50 -7.80 -28.61
C VAL A 240 23.35 -6.58 -27.71
N THR A 241 23.94 -5.45 -28.11
CA THR A 241 23.80 -4.19 -27.39
C THR A 241 22.82 -3.26 -28.10
N VAL A 242 21.72 -2.91 -27.43
CA VAL A 242 20.74 -1.94 -27.94
C VAL A 242 20.69 -0.74 -27.00
N THR A 243 20.96 0.45 -27.53
CA THR A 243 20.86 1.70 -26.78
C THR A 243 19.52 2.37 -27.04
N THR A 244 18.74 2.68 -26.01
CA THR A 244 17.51 3.49 -26.16
C THR A 244 17.62 4.84 -25.48
N SER A 245 16.97 5.84 -26.06
CA SER A 245 16.75 7.14 -25.44
C SER A 245 15.38 7.27 -24.77
N VAL A 246 14.61 6.18 -24.70
CA VAL A 246 13.25 6.15 -24.12
C VAL A 246 13.15 4.92 -23.22
N ALA A 247 12.81 5.12 -21.95
CA ALA A 247 12.60 4.03 -21.00
C ALA A 247 11.27 3.30 -21.27
N ASN A 248 11.19 2.03 -20.88
CA ASN A 248 9.90 1.34 -20.73
C ASN A 248 9.02 2.12 -19.73
N PRO A 249 7.80 2.55 -20.09
CA PRO A 249 6.96 3.39 -19.24
C PRO A 249 6.38 2.67 -18.01
N VAL A 250 6.77 1.43 -17.70
CA VAL A 250 6.23 0.64 -16.57
C VAL A 250 6.25 1.39 -15.23
N GLN A 251 7.27 2.19 -14.95
CA GLN A 251 7.38 2.99 -13.71
C GLN A 251 6.25 4.03 -13.58
N ASP A 252 5.82 4.62 -14.70
CA ASP A 252 4.73 5.60 -14.73
C ASP A 252 3.36 4.95 -14.95
N ALA A 253 3.34 3.72 -15.50
CA ALA A 253 2.13 3.07 -15.99
C ALA A 253 1.55 2.03 -15.04
N ILE A 254 2.35 1.26 -14.30
CA ILE A 254 1.86 0.10 -13.56
C ILE A 254 1.68 0.42 -12.07
N ARG A 255 0.49 0.16 -11.53
CA ARG A 255 0.17 0.30 -10.10
C ARG A 255 -0.42 -1.00 -9.56
N ILE A 256 -0.22 -1.27 -8.27
CA ILE A 256 -0.95 -2.30 -7.55
C ILE A 256 -2.31 -1.69 -7.21
N SER A 257 -3.41 -2.33 -7.63
CA SER A 257 -4.75 -1.75 -7.48
C SER A 257 -5.63 -2.44 -6.47
N GLU A 258 -5.38 -3.72 -6.22
CA GLU A 258 -6.16 -4.50 -5.27
C GLU A 258 -5.28 -5.57 -4.63
N ILE A 259 -5.42 -5.78 -3.33
CA ILE A 259 -4.67 -6.79 -2.57
C ILE A 259 -5.68 -7.57 -1.72
N ASN A 260 -5.74 -8.87 -1.92
CA ASN A 260 -6.51 -9.79 -1.08
C ASN A 260 -5.55 -10.62 -0.23
N TYR A 261 -5.05 -10.03 0.85
CA TYR A 261 -4.00 -10.62 1.67
C TYR A 261 -4.53 -11.60 2.73
N HIS A 262 -5.78 -11.48 3.15
CA HIS A 262 -6.41 -12.41 4.08
C HIS A 262 -7.85 -12.69 3.60
N PRO A 263 -8.01 -13.58 2.60
CA PRO A 263 -9.31 -13.89 2.02
C PRO A 263 -10.25 -14.58 3.03
N HIS A 264 -11.56 -14.45 2.85
CA HIS A 264 -12.50 -15.26 3.61
C HIS A 264 -12.43 -16.75 3.21
N ALA A 265 -12.78 -17.61 4.17
CA ALA A 265 -12.75 -19.07 4.04
C ALA A 265 -13.54 -19.59 2.82
N PRO A 266 -13.13 -20.73 2.21
CA PRO A 266 -13.84 -21.32 1.08
C PRO A 266 -15.26 -21.73 1.45
N THR A 267 -16.18 -21.54 0.51
CA THR A 267 -17.56 -22.04 0.59
C THR A 267 -17.61 -23.55 0.35
N ASP A 268 -18.69 -24.19 0.79
CA ASP A 268 -18.96 -25.61 0.50
C ASP A 268 -18.99 -25.90 -1.01
N GLN A 269 -19.42 -24.94 -1.82
CA GLN A 269 -19.47 -25.06 -3.28
C GLN A 269 -18.07 -25.04 -3.90
N GLU A 270 -17.18 -24.18 -3.41
CA GLU A 270 -15.77 -24.11 -3.84
C GLU A 270 -15.00 -25.36 -3.42
N LEU A 271 -15.21 -25.86 -2.19
CA LEU A 271 -14.59 -27.12 -1.74
C LEU A 271 -15.06 -28.34 -2.53
N ALA A 272 -16.30 -28.31 -3.04
CA ALA A 272 -16.83 -29.36 -3.89
C ALA A 272 -16.24 -29.33 -5.32
N SER A 273 -15.86 -28.16 -5.83
CA SER A 273 -15.23 -28.01 -7.16
C SER A 273 -13.73 -28.27 -7.11
N VAL A 274 -13.04 -27.75 -6.09
CA VAL A 274 -11.59 -27.92 -5.88
C VAL A 274 -11.36 -28.36 -4.43
N PRO A 275 -11.11 -29.66 -4.18
CA PRO A 275 -10.88 -30.16 -2.83
C PRO A 275 -9.56 -29.64 -2.22
N GLY A 276 -9.60 -29.30 -0.93
CA GLY A 276 -8.39 -28.94 -0.16
C GLY A 276 -8.04 -27.46 -0.16
N LEU A 277 -8.95 -26.59 -0.64
CA LEU A 277 -8.79 -25.14 -0.55
C LEU A 277 -8.78 -24.66 0.91
N THR A 278 -8.02 -23.59 1.13
CA THR A 278 -8.02 -22.76 2.34
C THR A 278 -8.34 -21.31 1.93
N ASP A 279 -8.54 -20.43 2.89
CA ASP A 279 -8.52 -18.97 2.70
C ASP A 279 -7.31 -18.52 1.84
N GLU A 280 -6.10 -18.94 2.20
CA GLU A 280 -4.87 -18.54 1.48
C GLU A 280 -4.87 -18.94 0.00
N SER A 281 -5.69 -19.93 -0.38
CA SER A 281 -5.79 -20.33 -1.79
C SER A 281 -6.34 -19.23 -2.69
N PHE A 282 -7.03 -18.22 -2.12
CA PHE A 282 -7.69 -17.15 -2.85
C PHE A 282 -6.95 -15.81 -2.79
N GLU A 283 -5.73 -15.78 -2.25
CA GLU A 283 -4.89 -14.59 -2.28
C GLU A 283 -4.60 -14.15 -3.71
N PHE A 284 -4.59 -12.83 -3.93
CA PHE A 284 -4.20 -12.24 -5.20
C PHE A 284 -3.67 -10.81 -5.03
N VAL A 285 -2.92 -10.38 -6.03
CA VAL A 285 -2.51 -8.99 -6.23
C VAL A 285 -2.96 -8.56 -7.63
N GLU A 286 -3.77 -7.51 -7.72
CA GLU A 286 -4.18 -6.90 -8.98
C GLU A 286 -3.21 -5.79 -9.39
N LEU A 287 -2.85 -5.80 -10.67
CA LEU A 287 -2.14 -4.70 -11.31
C LEU A 287 -3.05 -3.98 -12.30
N VAL A 288 -2.86 -2.67 -12.40
CA VAL A 288 -3.52 -1.81 -13.39
C VAL A 288 -2.49 -1.02 -14.19
N ASN A 289 -2.73 -0.89 -15.49
CA ASN A 289 -2.03 0.07 -16.32
C ASN A 289 -2.78 1.41 -16.33
N VAL A 290 -2.36 2.38 -15.50
CA VAL A 290 -3.00 3.71 -15.40
C VAL A 290 -2.66 4.64 -16.58
N SER A 291 -1.85 4.18 -17.53
CA SER A 291 -1.49 4.96 -18.72
C SER A 291 -2.49 4.76 -19.87
N ASN A 292 -2.39 5.61 -20.90
CA ASN A 292 -3.20 5.54 -22.11
C ASN A 292 -2.56 4.70 -23.23
N ALA A 293 -1.51 3.94 -22.93
CA ALA A 293 -0.78 3.13 -23.90
C ALA A 293 -0.55 1.70 -23.37
N PRO A 294 -0.49 0.68 -24.22
CA PRO A 294 -0.10 -0.67 -23.81
C PRO A 294 1.34 -0.69 -23.30
N VAL A 295 1.62 -1.52 -22.30
CA VAL A 295 2.96 -1.72 -21.74
C VAL A 295 3.32 -3.21 -21.69
N ASN A 296 4.58 -3.52 -22.00
CA ASN A 296 5.10 -4.88 -21.91
C ASN A 296 5.71 -5.11 -20.52
N LEU A 297 5.25 -6.17 -19.84
CA LEU A 297 5.65 -6.54 -18.49
C LEU A 297 6.87 -7.47 -18.44
N LEU A 298 7.49 -7.85 -19.57
CA LEU A 298 8.61 -8.79 -19.58
C LEU A 298 9.71 -8.38 -18.57
N GLY A 299 9.99 -9.26 -17.61
CA GLY A 299 11.04 -9.06 -16.60
C GLY A 299 10.69 -8.09 -15.49
N VAL A 300 9.48 -7.51 -15.48
CA VAL A 300 8.91 -6.91 -14.28
C VAL A 300 8.80 -8.02 -13.23
N GLN A 301 9.09 -7.71 -11.97
CA GLN A 301 9.03 -8.70 -10.91
C GLN A 301 8.71 -8.09 -9.55
N PHE A 302 8.16 -8.91 -8.66
CA PHE A 302 8.12 -8.57 -7.24
C PHE A 302 9.49 -8.84 -6.62
N SER A 303 10.09 -7.82 -6.00
CA SER A 303 11.35 -7.92 -5.25
C SER A 303 11.13 -8.14 -3.75
N GLN A 304 9.93 -7.84 -3.25
CA GLN A 304 9.47 -8.10 -1.89
C GLN A 304 8.00 -8.56 -1.90
N GLY A 305 7.64 -9.40 -0.93
CA GLY A 305 6.33 -10.04 -0.81
C GLY A 305 6.27 -11.38 -1.55
N VAL A 306 5.37 -11.47 -2.53
CA VAL A 306 5.20 -12.67 -3.37
C VAL A 306 6.35 -12.83 -4.37
N GLU A 307 6.67 -14.06 -4.76
CA GLU A 307 7.64 -14.32 -5.83
C GLU A 307 6.92 -14.46 -7.17
N PHE A 308 7.10 -13.49 -8.06
CA PHE A 308 6.61 -13.58 -9.43
C PHE A 308 7.43 -12.71 -10.38
N VAL A 309 7.83 -13.30 -11.52
CA VAL A 309 8.50 -12.61 -12.63
C VAL A 309 7.60 -12.70 -13.85
N PHE A 310 7.20 -11.56 -14.38
CA PHE A 310 6.27 -11.48 -15.50
C PHE A 310 6.94 -11.99 -16.80
N PRO A 311 6.30 -12.91 -17.54
CA PRO A 311 6.72 -13.25 -18.89
C PRO A 311 6.43 -12.08 -19.85
N SER A 312 6.82 -12.23 -21.12
CA SER A 312 6.48 -11.24 -22.13
C SER A 312 4.98 -11.22 -22.36
N MET A 313 4.34 -10.16 -21.88
CA MET A 313 2.90 -9.95 -22.03
C MET A 313 2.56 -8.46 -22.01
N ILE A 314 1.52 -8.11 -22.76
CA ILE A 314 1.07 -6.73 -22.90
C ILE A 314 -0.12 -6.48 -21.97
N LEU A 315 0.01 -5.54 -21.04
CA LEU A 315 -1.13 -4.96 -20.33
C LEU A 315 -1.56 -3.69 -21.07
N GLY A 316 -2.75 -3.73 -21.68
CA GLY A 316 -3.33 -2.64 -22.46
C GLY A 316 -3.60 -1.39 -21.63
N ALA A 317 -3.92 -0.28 -22.31
CA ALA A 317 -4.25 0.97 -21.65
C ALA A 317 -5.48 0.83 -20.73
N ASN A 318 -5.38 1.25 -19.47
CA ASN A 318 -6.41 1.08 -18.43
C ASN A 318 -6.82 -0.38 -18.17
N GLU A 319 -6.04 -1.35 -18.66
CA GLU A 319 -6.32 -2.76 -18.43
C GLU A 319 -5.83 -3.18 -17.05
N VAL A 320 -6.55 -4.12 -16.46
CA VAL A 320 -6.26 -4.75 -15.17
C VAL A 320 -5.96 -6.22 -15.37
N GLY A 321 -5.15 -6.78 -14.48
CA GLY A 321 -4.94 -8.21 -14.40
C GLY A 321 -4.40 -8.63 -13.05
N VAL A 322 -4.67 -9.87 -12.67
CA VAL A 322 -4.34 -10.41 -11.34
C VAL A 322 -3.22 -11.41 -11.43
N ILE A 323 -2.30 -11.38 -10.46
CA ILE A 323 -1.50 -12.54 -10.12
C ILE A 323 -2.14 -13.22 -8.91
N VAL A 324 -2.23 -14.55 -8.94
CA VAL A 324 -3.06 -15.31 -7.99
C VAL A 324 -2.23 -16.39 -7.29
N ARG A 325 -2.61 -16.76 -6.07
CA ARG A 325 -1.94 -17.86 -5.36
C ARG A 325 -2.24 -19.22 -5.97
N ASN A 326 -3.49 -19.44 -6.36
CA ASN A 326 -4.00 -20.66 -6.98
C ASN A 326 -5.06 -20.33 -8.03
N GLU A 327 -4.76 -20.61 -9.29
CA GLU A 327 -5.64 -20.29 -10.42
C GLU A 327 -6.96 -21.06 -10.38
N GLY A 328 -6.95 -22.33 -9.96
CA GLY A 328 -8.17 -23.13 -9.83
C GLY A 328 -9.10 -22.59 -8.73
N ALA A 329 -8.55 -22.13 -7.61
CA ALA A 329 -9.29 -21.50 -6.52
C ALA A 329 -9.89 -20.16 -6.99
N PHE A 330 -9.07 -19.33 -7.61
CA PHE A 330 -9.49 -18.01 -8.10
C PHE A 330 -10.62 -18.14 -9.13
N VAL A 331 -10.49 -19.03 -10.12
CA VAL A 331 -11.54 -19.28 -11.12
C VAL A 331 -12.81 -19.86 -10.49
N ALA A 332 -12.70 -20.67 -9.43
CA ALA A 332 -13.87 -21.19 -8.72
C ALA A 332 -14.68 -20.08 -8.02
N ARG A 333 -14.02 -19.01 -7.55
CA ARG A 333 -14.65 -17.87 -6.85
C ARG A 333 -15.12 -16.77 -7.80
N TYR A 334 -14.25 -16.34 -8.72
CA TYR A 334 -14.46 -15.16 -9.55
C TYR A 334 -14.85 -15.48 -11.01
N GLY A 335 -14.79 -16.75 -11.42
CA GLY A 335 -15.02 -17.17 -12.80
C GLY A 335 -13.79 -17.00 -13.70
N ASP A 336 -13.97 -17.24 -15.01
CA ASP A 336 -12.90 -17.30 -16.01
C ASP A 336 -12.75 -16.03 -16.87
N GLN A 337 -13.47 -14.95 -16.50
CA GLN A 337 -13.48 -13.70 -17.25
C GLN A 337 -12.41 -12.70 -16.78
N VAL A 338 -11.91 -12.84 -15.55
CA VAL A 338 -10.85 -11.99 -15.02
C VAL A 338 -9.51 -12.39 -15.66
N ARG A 339 -8.74 -11.39 -16.11
CA ARG A 339 -7.45 -11.63 -16.74
C ARG A 339 -6.40 -12.03 -15.69
N ILE A 340 -6.07 -13.32 -15.64
CA ILE A 340 -4.98 -13.85 -14.82
C ILE A 340 -3.65 -13.66 -15.54
N LEU A 341 -2.72 -12.94 -14.91
CA LEU A 341 -1.37 -12.66 -15.42
C LEU A 341 -0.37 -13.77 -15.05
N GLY A 342 -0.68 -14.54 -14.01
CA GLY A 342 0.07 -15.73 -13.63
C GLY A 342 -0.23 -16.18 -12.20
N GLN A 343 0.43 -17.26 -11.78
CA GLN A 343 0.39 -17.76 -10.41
C GLN A 343 1.68 -17.44 -9.68
N PHE A 344 1.61 -17.17 -8.37
CA PHE A 344 2.81 -16.97 -7.55
C PHE A 344 3.76 -18.16 -7.72
N ALA A 345 5.04 -17.90 -7.99
CA ALA A 345 6.05 -18.96 -8.14
C ALA A 345 6.26 -19.69 -6.81
N SER A 346 6.30 -18.92 -5.73
CA SER A 346 6.28 -19.40 -4.35
C SER A 346 5.81 -18.27 -3.39
N GLY A 347 5.70 -18.58 -2.11
CA GLY A 347 5.22 -17.63 -1.10
C GLY A 347 3.70 -17.59 -0.93
N GLN A 348 3.26 -16.71 -0.05
CA GLN A 348 1.88 -16.31 0.23
C GLN A 348 1.93 -14.87 0.75
N LEU A 349 0.80 -14.18 0.77
CA LEU A 349 0.69 -12.88 1.41
C LEU A 349 0.71 -13.05 2.94
N SER A 350 1.12 -12.00 3.65
CA SER A 350 1.16 -11.98 5.11
C SER A 350 -0.11 -11.38 5.70
N ASN A 351 -0.85 -12.16 6.49
CA ASN A 351 -2.07 -11.68 7.16
C ASN A 351 -1.78 -10.59 8.21
N SER A 352 -0.53 -10.45 8.65
CA SER A 352 -0.08 -9.37 9.57
C SER A 352 0.61 -8.22 8.85
N GLY A 353 0.39 -8.08 7.55
CA GLY A 353 1.03 -7.06 6.73
C GLY A 353 2.41 -7.44 6.20
N GLU A 354 2.79 -6.80 5.09
CA GLU A 354 4.13 -6.83 4.50
C GLU A 354 4.33 -5.73 3.45
N GLN A 355 5.57 -5.58 3.00
CA GLN A 355 5.93 -4.73 1.87
C GLN A 355 5.89 -5.51 0.54
N LEU A 356 5.03 -5.11 -0.38
CA LEU A 356 5.00 -5.53 -1.77
C LEU A 356 5.76 -4.50 -2.61
N THR A 357 6.85 -4.90 -3.28
CA THR A 357 7.61 -4.00 -4.16
C THR A 357 7.73 -4.57 -5.55
N LEU A 358 7.23 -3.83 -6.54
CA LEU A 358 7.37 -4.16 -7.96
C LEU A 358 8.56 -3.40 -8.54
N VAL A 359 9.45 -4.11 -9.23
CA VAL A 359 10.62 -3.54 -9.92
C VAL A 359 10.60 -3.87 -11.40
N ASP A 360 11.22 -3.01 -12.21
CA ASP A 360 11.41 -3.28 -13.63
C ASP A 360 12.58 -4.24 -13.90
N VAL A 361 12.83 -4.54 -15.18
CA VAL A 361 13.91 -5.45 -15.62
C VAL A 361 15.32 -4.97 -15.24
N ALA A 362 15.50 -3.69 -14.92
CA ALA A 362 16.77 -3.12 -14.44
C ALA A 362 16.88 -3.15 -12.90
N GLY A 363 15.82 -3.56 -12.20
CA GLY A 363 15.74 -3.56 -10.74
C GLY A 363 15.32 -2.21 -10.15
N GLU A 364 14.87 -1.26 -10.96
CA GLU A 364 14.37 0.03 -10.48
C GLU A 364 12.92 -0.08 -10.00
N ASN A 365 12.57 0.61 -8.91
CA ASN A 365 11.24 0.55 -8.32
C ASN A 365 10.17 1.12 -9.26
N ILE A 366 9.14 0.33 -9.53
CA ILE A 366 7.90 0.77 -10.21
C ILE A 366 6.93 1.33 -9.16
N THR A 367 6.62 0.53 -8.14
CA THR A 367 5.73 0.91 -7.05
C THR A 367 5.95 0.01 -5.83
N SER A 368 5.54 0.49 -4.65
CA SER A 368 5.62 -0.25 -3.40
C SER A 368 4.40 0.04 -2.52
N VAL A 369 3.95 -0.97 -1.78
CA VAL A 369 2.82 -0.93 -0.84
C VAL A 369 3.26 -1.64 0.43
N ASP A 370 3.14 -0.99 1.58
CA ASP A 370 3.48 -1.55 2.89
C ASP A 370 2.20 -1.63 3.74
N TYR A 371 1.43 -2.68 3.50
CA TYR A 371 0.10 -2.83 4.10
C TYR A 371 0.19 -3.49 5.48
N THR A 372 -0.78 -3.19 6.35
CA THR A 372 -0.95 -3.84 7.66
C THR A 372 -2.41 -4.21 7.89
N GLU A 373 -2.66 -5.02 8.90
CA GLU A 373 -3.99 -5.47 9.31
C GLU A 373 -4.75 -4.44 10.16
N THR A 374 -4.06 -3.43 10.68
CA THR A 374 -4.64 -2.37 11.52
C THR A 374 -4.67 -1.01 10.85
N ASP A 375 -5.51 -0.11 11.37
CA ASP A 375 -5.51 1.32 10.99
C ASP A 375 -4.07 1.91 10.99
N PRO A 376 -3.65 2.64 9.94
CA PRO A 376 -4.49 3.35 8.96
C PRO A 376 -4.97 2.54 7.75
N TRP A 377 -4.66 1.24 7.69
CA TRP A 377 -5.20 0.34 6.68
C TRP A 377 -6.57 -0.21 7.13
N SER A 378 -7.40 -0.64 6.17
CA SER A 378 -8.75 -1.09 6.52
C SER A 378 -8.74 -2.50 7.09
N GLU A 379 -9.19 -2.64 8.33
CA GLU A 379 -9.30 -3.92 9.04
C GLU A 379 -10.37 -4.85 8.41
N ALA A 380 -11.30 -4.30 7.63
CA ALA A 380 -12.25 -5.09 6.84
C ALA A 380 -11.57 -6.00 5.80
N ALA A 381 -10.34 -5.68 5.39
CA ALA A 381 -9.56 -6.52 4.49
C ALA A 381 -8.81 -7.66 5.21
N ASP A 382 -8.91 -7.73 6.54
CA ASP A 382 -8.25 -8.75 7.37
C ASP A 382 -9.20 -9.94 7.66
N GLY A 383 -9.39 -10.83 6.70
CA GLY A 383 -10.09 -12.12 6.92
C GLY A 383 -11.62 -12.06 6.92
N VAL A 384 -12.20 -10.86 7.04
CA VAL A 384 -13.67 -10.64 7.00
C VAL A 384 -14.20 -10.75 5.56
N GLY A 385 -13.31 -10.66 4.57
CA GLY A 385 -13.58 -10.94 3.17
C GLY A 385 -13.65 -9.73 2.27
N ALA A 386 -13.43 -8.50 2.76
CA ALA A 386 -13.11 -7.39 1.87
C ALA A 386 -11.65 -7.52 1.36
N THR A 387 -11.31 -6.78 0.32
CA THR A 387 -9.93 -6.62 -0.17
C THR A 387 -9.46 -5.19 0.06
N LEU A 388 -8.15 -4.93 0.01
CA LEU A 388 -7.63 -3.57 -0.05
C LEU A 388 -7.70 -3.07 -1.50
N GLU A 389 -8.45 -2.01 -1.76
CA GLU A 389 -8.59 -1.37 -3.07
C GLU A 389 -7.96 0.02 -3.08
N TRP A 390 -7.16 0.30 -4.11
CA TRP A 390 -6.52 1.60 -4.30
C TRP A 390 -7.51 2.61 -4.90
N THR A 391 -7.71 3.73 -4.23
CA THR A 391 -8.74 4.74 -4.55
C THR A 391 -8.23 5.89 -5.41
N ALA A 392 -6.91 6.06 -5.51
CA ALA A 392 -6.37 7.22 -6.21
C ALA A 392 -6.54 7.09 -7.73
N SER A 393 -6.94 8.18 -8.37
CA SER A 393 -7.09 8.26 -9.82
C SER A 393 -5.80 8.72 -10.53
N SER A 394 -4.64 8.69 -9.86
CA SER A 394 -3.44 9.41 -10.31
C SER A 394 -2.30 8.49 -10.74
N GLY A 395 -1.59 8.86 -11.81
CA GLY A 395 -0.38 8.17 -12.26
C GLY A 395 0.86 8.37 -11.37
N ASN A 396 0.74 8.91 -10.15
CA ASN A 396 1.87 9.09 -9.24
C ASN A 396 2.19 7.78 -8.51
N SER A 397 3.40 7.22 -8.71
CA SER A 397 3.82 5.95 -8.09
C SER A 397 3.86 5.99 -6.56
N SER A 398 4.12 7.17 -5.98
CA SER A 398 4.13 7.35 -4.51
C SER A 398 2.73 7.25 -3.88
N ALA A 399 1.65 7.28 -4.67
CA ALA A 399 0.29 7.14 -4.14
C ALA A 399 -0.01 5.72 -3.64
N ASN A 400 0.66 4.68 -4.17
CA ASN A 400 0.43 3.29 -3.72
C ASN A 400 0.99 3.03 -2.30
N ALA A 401 2.00 3.78 -1.87
CA ALA A 401 2.59 3.64 -0.54
C ALA A 401 1.73 4.26 0.58
N LYS A 402 0.66 4.99 0.25
CA LYS A 402 -0.08 5.85 1.18
C LYS A 402 -1.37 5.18 1.63
N PRO A 403 -1.53 4.79 2.91
CA PRO A 403 -2.74 4.13 3.40
C PRO A 403 -4.02 4.94 3.13
N ASN A 404 -3.94 6.29 3.14
CA ASN A 404 -5.08 7.15 2.84
C ASN A 404 -5.52 7.16 1.37
N GLN A 405 -4.80 6.44 0.50
CA GLN A 405 -5.16 6.16 -0.90
C GLN A 405 -5.68 4.73 -1.07
N TRP A 406 -5.94 4.03 0.03
CA TRP A 406 -6.50 2.68 0.05
C TRP A 406 -7.75 2.65 0.92
N ARG A 407 -8.65 1.74 0.57
CA ARG A 407 -9.86 1.44 1.35
C ARG A 407 -10.15 -0.05 1.29
N SER A 408 -11.07 -0.51 2.11
CA SER A 408 -11.71 -1.80 1.88
C SER A 408 -12.65 -1.76 0.68
N SER A 409 -12.69 -2.88 -0.05
CA SER A 409 -13.72 -3.16 -1.03
C SER A 409 -15.10 -3.08 -0.41
N VAL A 410 -16.08 -2.68 -1.22
CA VAL A 410 -17.49 -2.72 -0.82
C VAL A 410 -18.12 -4.08 -1.06
N SER A 411 -17.49 -4.93 -1.87
CA SER A 411 -18.03 -6.25 -2.22
C SER A 411 -17.27 -7.33 -1.44
N LEU A 412 -17.99 -8.33 -0.95
CA LEU A 412 -17.37 -9.54 -0.42
C LEU A 412 -16.54 -10.23 -1.51
N GLY A 413 -15.27 -10.46 -1.21
CA GLY A 413 -14.26 -10.99 -2.13
C GLY A 413 -13.62 -9.93 -3.03
N GLY A 414 -13.95 -8.65 -2.88
CA GLY A 414 -13.42 -7.61 -3.76
C GLY A 414 -14.08 -7.57 -5.14
N ASN A 415 -13.48 -6.87 -6.08
CA ASN A 415 -13.97 -6.77 -7.46
C ASN A 415 -12.86 -6.96 -8.52
N PRO A 416 -12.05 -8.03 -8.43
CA PRO A 416 -10.90 -8.20 -9.30
C PRO A 416 -11.30 -8.22 -10.77
N GLY A 417 -10.50 -7.56 -11.61
CA GLY A 417 -10.79 -7.34 -13.02
C GLY A 417 -11.64 -6.10 -13.29
N SER A 418 -12.01 -5.33 -12.26
CA SER A 418 -12.76 -4.07 -12.38
C SER A 418 -11.88 -2.84 -12.12
N VAL A 419 -12.19 -1.75 -12.80
CA VAL A 419 -11.62 -0.41 -12.53
C VAL A 419 -12.58 0.47 -11.73
N ASP A 420 -13.80 -0.01 -11.45
CA ASP A 420 -14.78 0.73 -10.63
C ASP A 420 -14.49 0.55 -9.14
N ARG A 421 -13.57 1.38 -8.63
CA ARG A 421 -13.04 1.32 -7.26
C ARG A 421 -13.67 2.33 -6.32
N LEU A 422 -14.68 3.07 -6.79
CA LEU A 422 -15.26 4.21 -6.10
C LEU A 422 -16.80 4.13 -6.08
N ALA A 423 -17.33 3.04 -5.54
CA ALA A 423 -18.71 3.08 -5.07
C ALA A 423 -18.79 4.04 -3.87
N SER A 424 -19.63 5.09 -3.97
CA SER A 424 -19.90 5.95 -2.82
C SER A 424 -20.64 5.15 -1.75
N ARG A 425 -20.13 5.18 -0.52
CA ARG A 425 -20.87 4.66 0.65
C ARG A 425 -22.12 5.53 0.80
N GLY A 426 -23.29 5.00 0.43
CA GLY A 426 -24.53 5.80 0.44
C GLY A 426 -24.95 6.15 1.88
N ILE A 427 -24.79 5.17 2.77
CA ILE A 427 -24.99 5.28 4.21
C ILE A 427 -23.67 5.00 4.90
N VAL A 428 -23.34 5.80 5.90
CA VAL A 428 -22.12 5.64 6.73
C VAL A 428 -22.51 5.56 8.21
N ILE A 429 -21.68 4.89 9.00
CA ILE A 429 -21.71 4.97 10.46
C ILE A 429 -21.20 6.36 10.83
N ASN A 430 -22.07 7.17 11.43
CA ASN A 430 -21.80 8.59 11.70
C ASN A 430 -21.30 8.83 13.13
N GLU A 431 -21.91 8.15 14.10
CA GLU A 431 -21.66 8.36 15.52
C GLU A 431 -21.96 7.07 16.31
N VAL A 432 -21.09 6.70 17.24
CA VAL A 432 -21.20 5.51 18.10
C VAL A 432 -21.01 5.90 19.57
N VAL A 433 -21.88 5.38 20.44
CA VAL A 433 -21.81 5.48 21.90
C VAL A 433 -21.73 4.07 22.47
N SER A 434 -20.70 3.81 23.29
CA SER A 434 -20.39 2.47 23.85
C SER A 434 -20.09 2.45 25.36
N ASN A 435 -20.19 3.62 26.00
CA ASN A 435 -20.08 3.78 27.45
C ASN A 435 -21.31 4.55 27.96
N GLY A 436 -22.48 4.12 27.49
CA GLY A 436 -23.75 4.74 27.80
C GLY A 436 -24.11 4.67 29.29
N SER A 437 -24.96 5.60 29.71
CA SER A 437 -25.61 5.55 31.02
C SER A 437 -27.05 5.08 30.87
N ALA A 438 -27.74 4.78 31.97
CA ALA A 438 -29.17 4.44 31.93
C ALA A 438 -30.06 5.53 31.25
N ASN A 439 -29.58 6.78 31.18
CA ASN A 439 -30.29 7.88 30.51
C ASN A 439 -29.75 8.17 29.10
N GLN A 440 -28.73 7.46 28.66
CA GLN A 440 -28.04 7.64 27.38
C GLN A 440 -27.43 6.28 27.01
N PRO A 441 -28.25 5.34 26.53
CA PRO A 441 -27.79 3.98 26.22
C PRO A 441 -26.76 3.99 25.10
N ASP A 442 -26.08 2.86 24.93
CA ASP A 442 -25.24 2.64 23.76
C ASP A 442 -26.07 2.79 22.49
N ALA A 443 -25.48 3.39 21.47
CA ALA A 443 -26.21 3.74 20.25
C ALA A 443 -25.28 3.83 19.05
N ILE A 444 -25.85 3.51 17.88
CA ILE A 444 -25.22 3.64 16.58
C ILE A 444 -26.10 4.53 15.73
N GLU A 445 -25.53 5.61 15.22
CA GLU A 445 -26.17 6.48 14.24
C GLU A 445 -25.62 6.23 12.84
N LEU A 446 -26.53 6.14 11.87
CA LEU A 446 -26.22 6.11 10.46
C LEU A 446 -26.61 7.44 9.80
N LEU A 447 -25.75 7.93 8.90
CA LEU A 447 -25.96 9.13 8.08
C LEU A 447 -26.07 8.74 6.61
N ASN A 448 -27.08 9.28 5.93
CA ASN A 448 -27.14 9.26 4.48
C ASN A 448 -26.38 10.46 3.90
N VAL A 449 -25.24 10.21 3.27
CA VAL A 449 -24.39 11.26 2.68
C VAL A 449 -24.82 11.66 1.27
N THR A 450 -25.90 11.05 0.75
CA THR A 450 -26.42 11.32 -0.58
C THR A 450 -27.57 12.34 -0.57
N ASN A 451 -27.91 12.81 -1.76
CA ASN A 451 -29.05 13.72 -1.98
C ASN A 451 -30.37 12.99 -2.24
N ASP A 452 -30.38 11.66 -2.15
CA ASP A 452 -31.55 10.83 -2.38
C ASP A 452 -31.93 10.07 -1.10
N ASN A 453 -33.21 9.72 -0.95
CA ASN A 453 -33.64 8.87 0.17
C ASN A 453 -33.17 7.42 -0.07
N ILE A 454 -32.58 6.80 0.94
CA ILE A 454 -32.09 5.41 0.86
C ILE A 454 -32.95 4.51 1.75
N ASN A 455 -33.44 3.41 1.20
CA ASN A 455 -34.11 2.37 1.96
C ASN A 455 -33.07 1.37 2.47
N ILE A 456 -32.95 1.28 3.80
CA ILE A 456 -31.99 0.39 4.48
C ILE A 456 -32.69 -0.82 5.13
N SER A 457 -33.93 -1.11 4.75
CA SER A 457 -34.66 -2.27 5.26
C SER A 457 -33.87 -3.55 5.02
N GLY A 458 -33.66 -4.35 6.06
CA GLY A 458 -32.95 -5.63 5.96
C GLY A 458 -31.42 -5.50 5.82
N TRP A 459 -30.87 -4.30 5.96
CA TRP A 459 -29.42 -4.14 6.19
C TRP A 459 -29.05 -4.63 7.59
N PHE A 460 -27.77 -4.82 7.87
CA PHE A 460 -27.30 -5.39 9.12
C PHE A 460 -26.30 -4.49 9.84
N LEU A 461 -26.44 -4.42 11.16
CA LEU A 461 -25.41 -3.97 12.09
C LEU A 461 -24.83 -5.16 12.85
N SER A 462 -23.52 -5.14 13.07
CA SER A 462 -22.82 -6.13 13.89
C SER A 462 -21.61 -5.51 14.59
N ASP A 463 -21.24 -6.06 15.74
CA ASP A 463 -19.98 -5.86 16.47
C ASP A 463 -18.91 -6.91 16.11
N ALA A 464 -19.19 -7.84 15.19
CA ALA A 464 -18.30 -8.96 14.90
C ALA A 464 -18.11 -9.23 13.40
N GLY A 465 -16.85 -9.26 12.97
CA GLY A 465 -16.46 -9.57 11.58
C GLY A 465 -16.71 -11.03 11.18
N ASP A 466 -16.74 -11.97 12.15
CA ASP A 466 -17.05 -13.38 11.91
C ASP A 466 -18.56 -13.68 11.82
N ASN A 467 -19.41 -12.68 12.13
CA ASN A 467 -20.85 -12.74 11.97
C ASN A 467 -21.43 -11.37 11.64
N LEU A 468 -21.46 -11.03 10.35
CA LEU A 468 -21.94 -9.73 9.84
C LEU A 468 -23.47 -9.55 9.92
N PHE A 469 -24.24 -10.59 10.28
CA PHE A 469 -25.70 -10.63 10.14
C PHE A 469 -26.44 -10.68 11.48
N LYS A 470 -25.99 -9.88 12.47
CA LYS A 470 -26.62 -9.83 13.80
C LYS A 470 -27.92 -9.03 13.79
N PHE A 471 -27.87 -7.71 13.89
CA PHE A 471 -29.07 -6.88 13.95
C PHE A 471 -29.58 -6.53 12.55
N ALA A 472 -30.72 -7.10 12.15
CA ALA A 472 -31.38 -6.74 10.90
C ALA A 472 -32.23 -5.47 11.08
N VAL A 473 -31.94 -4.44 10.29
CA VAL A 473 -32.67 -3.17 10.28
C VAL A 473 -34.15 -3.39 9.92
N PRO A 474 -35.10 -2.87 10.72
CA PRO A 474 -36.53 -3.10 10.52
C PRO A 474 -37.03 -2.72 9.12
N ALA A 475 -38.03 -3.48 8.64
CA ALA A 475 -38.67 -3.21 7.36
C ALA A 475 -39.38 -1.84 7.35
N GLY A 476 -39.22 -1.10 6.26
CA GLY A 476 -39.77 0.24 6.07
C GLY A 476 -38.84 1.38 6.52
N THR A 477 -37.62 1.07 6.95
CA THR A 477 -36.64 2.09 7.38
C THR A 477 -36.06 2.80 6.16
N ILE A 478 -36.39 4.08 6.02
CA ILE A 478 -35.89 4.97 4.95
C ILE A 478 -35.13 6.11 5.61
N VAL A 479 -33.86 6.26 5.27
CA VAL A 479 -33.03 7.38 5.70
C VAL A 479 -33.18 8.51 4.68
N PRO A 480 -33.73 9.68 5.05
CA PRO A 480 -33.85 10.81 4.14
C PRO A 480 -32.49 11.26 3.59
N ALA A 481 -32.47 11.95 2.45
CA ALA A 481 -31.28 12.64 1.95
C ALA A 481 -30.66 13.53 3.03
N ASN A 482 -29.34 13.41 3.28
CA ASN A 482 -28.63 14.11 4.36
C ASN A 482 -29.24 13.89 5.77
N GLY A 483 -30.03 12.82 5.94
CA GLY A 483 -30.75 12.49 7.17
C GLY A 483 -30.06 11.42 8.00
N TYR A 484 -30.52 11.28 9.23
CA TYR A 484 -29.98 10.38 10.25
C TYR A 484 -30.98 9.28 10.61
N VAL A 485 -30.47 8.15 11.07
CA VAL A 485 -31.24 7.12 11.79
C VAL A 485 -30.40 6.58 12.94
N VAL A 486 -31.01 6.41 14.11
CA VAL A 486 -30.33 5.97 15.33
C VAL A 486 -30.93 4.64 15.76
N PHE A 487 -30.06 3.70 16.11
CA PHE A 487 -30.40 2.43 16.76
C PHE A 487 -29.71 2.40 18.11
N ASP A 488 -30.48 2.23 19.19
CA ASP A 488 -29.92 2.11 20.54
C ASP A 488 -29.81 0.65 20.99
N GLU A 489 -29.19 0.43 22.14
CA GLU A 489 -28.98 -0.91 22.69
C GLU A 489 -30.30 -1.70 22.83
N THR A 490 -31.43 -1.03 23.03
CA THR A 490 -32.72 -1.72 23.12
C THR A 490 -33.21 -2.27 21.78
N ASP A 491 -32.69 -1.74 20.67
CA ASP A 491 -32.93 -2.25 19.32
C ASP A 491 -32.05 -3.47 19.03
N PHE A 492 -30.72 -3.32 19.13
CA PHE A 492 -29.76 -4.36 18.72
C PHE A 492 -29.46 -5.40 19.81
N ASN A 493 -29.84 -5.14 21.06
CA ASN A 493 -29.72 -6.06 22.21
C ASN A 493 -31.07 -6.41 22.87
N ALA A 494 -32.16 -6.40 22.11
CA ALA A 494 -33.51 -6.64 22.63
C ALA A 494 -33.68 -7.98 23.38
N ASP A 495 -32.95 -9.03 22.98
CA ASP A 495 -32.81 -10.28 23.71
C ASP A 495 -31.31 -10.67 23.78
N PRO A 496 -30.62 -10.39 24.91
CA PRO A 496 -29.19 -10.68 25.05
C PRO A 496 -28.79 -12.15 24.91
N ASN A 497 -29.76 -13.07 24.86
CA ASN A 497 -29.49 -14.50 24.61
C ASN A 497 -29.67 -14.90 23.14
N SER A 498 -30.12 -13.98 22.29
CA SER A 498 -30.28 -14.21 20.87
C SER A 498 -28.91 -14.17 20.18
N PRO A 499 -28.60 -15.11 19.26
CA PRO A 499 -27.37 -15.07 18.46
C PRO A 499 -27.32 -13.88 17.48
N THR A 500 -28.44 -13.16 17.31
CA THR A 500 -28.57 -11.97 16.47
C THR A 500 -28.52 -10.66 17.28
N SER A 501 -28.33 -10.75 18.60
CA SER A 501 -28.15 -9.59 19.46
C SER A 501 -26.68 -9.39 19.81
N PHE A 502 -26.32 -8.14 20.06
CA PHE A 502 -24.97 -7.76 20.51
C PHE A 502 -25.00 -6.57 21.47
N ALA A 503 -23.86 -6.29 22.09
CA ALA A 503 -23.66 -5.12 22.94
C ALA A 503 -22.28 -4.53 22.62
N LEU A 504 -22.12 -3.22 22.75
CA LEU A 504 -20.86 -2.56 22.46
C LEU A 504 -19.93 -2.61 23.68
N GLY A 505 -18.67 -2.98 23.45
CA GLY A 505 -17.66 -3.00 24.48
C GLY A 505 -17.27 -1.60 24.98
N ALA A 506 -17.41 -1.34 26.28
CA ALA A 506 -16.93 -0.09 26.90
C ALA A 506 -15.38 0.08 26.84
N GLY A 507 -14.64 -0.96 26.48
CA GLY A 507 -13.19 -0.91 26.22
C GLY A 507 -12.83 -0.54 24.78
N GLY A 508 -13.82 -0.37 23.91
CA GLY A 508 -13.66 -0.36 22.46
C GLY A 508 -14.22 -1.63 21.83
N ASP A 509 -14.68 -1.49 20.58
CA ASP A 509 -15.31 -2.54 19.79
C ASP A 509 -15.31 -2.15 18.29
N ASP A 510 -15.93 -2.98 17.47
CA ASP A 510 -16.20 -2.71 16.06
C ASP A 510 -17.68 -2.44 15.80
N VAL A 511 -17.98 -1.71 14.72
CA VAL A 511 -19.32 -1.62 14.14
C VAL A 511 -19.20 -1.86 12.63
N TRP A 512 -19.93 -2.88 12.16
CA TRP A 512 -20.03 -3.27 10.77
C TRP A 512 -21.41 -2.91 10.24
N LEU A 513 -21.46 -2.22 9.11
CA LEU A 513 -22.67 -1.97 8.34
C LEU A 513 -22.61 -2.77 7.04
N THR A 514 -23.52 -3.73 6.87
CA THR A 514 -23.56 -4.57 5.67
C THR A 514 -24.96 -4.66 5.08
N ARG A 515 -25.05 -5.00 3.79
CA ARG A 515 -26.32 -5.34 3.14
C ARG A 515 -26.18 -6.58 2.26
N VAL A 516 -27.31 -7.23 2.01
CA VAL A 516 -27.43 -8.32 1.05
C VAL A 516 -28.36 -7.86 -0.07
N ASP A 517 -27.93 -7.96 -1.32
CA ASP A 517 -28.78 -7.62 -2.48
C ASP A 517 -29.70 -8.77 -2.91
N ASP A 518 -30.52 -8.52 -3.94
CA ASP A 518 -31.48 -9.50 -4.46
C ASP A 518 -30.80 -10.72 -5.11
N GLU A 519 -29.51 -10.63 -5.43
CA GLU A 519 -28.67 -11.71 -5.95
C GLU A 519 -27.92 -12.48 -4.85
N ASN A 520 -28.17 -12.16 -3.57
CA ASN A 520 -27.45 -12.67 -2.39
C ASN A 520 -25.97 -12.25 -2.30
N ASN A 521 -25.55 -11.19 -2.99
CA ASN A 521 -24.21 -10.64 -2.78
C ASN A 521 -24.18 -9.83 -1.47
N VAL A 522 -23.09 -9.99 -0.72
CA VAL A 522 -22.85 -9.26 0.52
C VAL A 522 -22.01 -8.02 0.20
N TRP A 523 -22.46 -6.87 0.71
CA TRP A 523 -21.80 -5.59 0.53
C TRP A 523 -21.42 -4.98 1.89
N PHE A 524 -20.17 -4.56 2.02
CA PHE A 524 -19.64 -3.73 3.11
C PHE A 524 -19.93 -2.26 2.81
N GLU A 525 -20.88 -1.69 3.55
CA GLU A 525 -21.26 -0.29 3.39
C GLU A 525 -20.36 0.61 4.23
N ASP A 526 -20.08 0.22 5.48
CA ASP A 526 -19.12 0.93 6.32
C ASP A 526 -18.59 0.03 7.46
N HIS A 527 -17.44 0.39 8.00
CA HIS A 527 -16.84 -0.23 9.18
C HIS A 527 -16.15 0.84 10.00
N VAL A 528 -16.38 0.81 11.31
CA VAL A 528 -15.73 1.70 12.27
C VAL A 528 -15.30 0.91 13.49
N ARG A 529 -13.99 0.92 13.76
CA ARG A 529 -13.43 0.55 15.05
C ARG A 529 -13.39 1.76 15.96
N PHE A 530 -13.73 1.58 17.23
CA PHE A 530 -13.67 2.65 18.23
C PHE A 530 -12.96 2.19 19.51
N PRO A 531 -12.21 3.07 20.18
CA PRO A 531 -11.55 2.76 21.45
C PRO A 531 -12.52 2.94 22.64
N ALA A 532 -12.00 2.87 23.87
CA ALA A 532 -12.78 3.32 25.03
C ALA A 532 -13.16 4.81 24.88
N LEU A 533 -14.34 5.17 25.40
CA LEU A 533 -14.90 6.53 25.37
C LEU A 533 -15.24 7.00 26.78
N ASP A 534 -15.04 8.28 27.07
CA ASP A 534 -15.47 8.86 28.35
C ASP A 534 -16.98 9.10 28.38
N LEU A 535 -17.55 9.29 29.58
CA LEU A 535 -18.97 9.60 29.74
C LEU A 535 -19.32 10.91 29.02
N GLY A 536 -20.33 10.85 28.15
CA GLY A 536 -20.78 12.01 27.37
C GLY A 536 -20.02 12.24 26.06
N GLN A 537 -19.03 11.39 25.75
CA GLN A 537 -18.37 11.35 24.44
C GLN A 537 -18.99 10.28 23.53
N SER A 538 -18.82 10.48 22.24
CA SER A 538 -19.10 9.49 21.20
C SER A 538 -17.89 9.37 20.28
N TRP A 539 -17.86 8.30 19.48
CA TRP A 539 -16.91 8.15 18.38
C TRP A 539 -17.62 8.45 17.07
N GLY A 540 -17.16 9.44 16.31
CA GLY A 540 -17.88 9.84 15.12
C GLY A 540 -17.11 10.72 14.17
N ARG A 541 -17.71 11.00 13.02
CA ARG A 541 -17.11 11.78 11.93
C ARG A 541 -17.24 13.28 12.25
N PRO A 542 -16.15 14.05 12.45
CA PRO A 542 -16.27 15.48 12.80
C PRO A 542 -16.99 16.31 11.74
N ALA A 543 -16.95 15.88 10.48
CA ALA A 543 -17.76 16.43 9.41
C ALA A 543 -18.33 15.29 8.53
N ALA A 544 -19.47 15.52 7.90
CA ALA A 544 -20.11 14.50 7.04
C ALA A 544 -19.23 13.99 5.90
N SER A 545 -18.24 14.79 5.46
CA SER A 545 -17.31 14.44 4.38
C SER A 545 -16.04 13.72 4.84
N THR A 546 -15.83 13.55 6.14
CA THR A 546 -14.61 12.90 6.65
C THR A 546 -14.81 11.39 6.76
N GLU A 547 -13.90 10.62 6.14
CA GLU A 547 -13.88 9.16 6.25
C GLU A 547 -13.40 8.66 7.62
N ARG A 548 -12.68 9.50 8.36
CA ARG A 548 -12.06 9.14 9.64
C ARG A 548 -12.90 9.59 10.83
N SER A 549 -13.25 8.64 11.68
CA SER A 549 -13.95 8.90 12.95
C SER A 549 -12.96 9.24 14.06
N LEU A 550 -13.39 10.08 15.00
CA LEU A 550 -12.62 10.64 16.10
C LEU A 550 -13.51 10.73 17.35
N PRO A 551 -12.93 10.91 18.55
CA PRO A 551 -13.75 11.16 19.72
C PRO A 551 -14.41 12.54 19.56
N LEU A 552 -15.71 12.61 19.80
CA LEU A 552 -16.51 13.84 19.71
C LEU A 552 -16.74 14.40 21.12
N ALA A 553 -16.68 15.73 21.23
CA ALA A 553 -16.81 16.45 22.50
C ALA A 553 -18.21 16.32 23.13
N GLY A 554 -19.23 15.99 22.35
CA GLY A 554 -20.57 15.72 22.85
C GLY A 554 -21.34 14.77 21.95
N ILE A 555 -22.30 14.08 22.55
CA ILE A 555 -23.19 13.15 21.85
C ILE A 555 -24.28 13.91 21.08
N THR A 556 -24.40 13.66 19.78
CA THR A 556 -25.16 14.49 18.82
C THR A 556 -26.19 13.73 17.98
N MET A 557 -26.64 12.58 18.46
CA MET A 557 -27.68 11.73 17.85
C MET A 557 -28.86 12.55 17.27
N GLY A 558 -29.09 12.41 15.97
CA GLY A 558 -30.13 13.02 15.14
C GLY A 558 -29.76 14.38 14.57
N ALA A 559 -28.51 14.83 14.73
CA ALA A 559 -28.05 16.17 14.36
C ALA A 559 -26.60 16.15 13.82
N ALA A 560 -26.10 17.32 13.45
CA ALA A 560 -24.70 17.46 13.03
C ALA A 560 -23.75 17.20 14.22
N ASN A 561 -22.68 16.46 13.94
CA ASN A 561 -21.70 16.08 14.94
C ASN A 561 -21.00 17.29 15.58
N SER A 562 -20.62 17.14 16.85
CA SER A 562 -19.82 18.16 17.54
C SER A 562 -18.39 18.21 17.01
N GLY A 563 -17.59 19.17 17.50
CA GLY A 563 -16.14 19.13 17.32
C GLY A 563 -15.49 17.92 18.00
N VAL A 564 -14.21 17.71 17.70
CA VAL A 564 -13.41 16.63 18.31
C VAL A 564 -13.20 16.88 19.81
N ALA A 565 -13.21 15.82 20.60
CA ALA A 565 -12.77 15.85 21.99
C ALA A 565 -11.24 15.74 22.03
N LEU A 566 -10.56 16.81 22.41
CA LEU A 566 -9.11 16.80 22.64
C LEU A 566 -8.80 16.61 24.12
N GLY A 567 -7.71 15.90 24.40
CA GLY A 567 -7.12 15.80 25.72
C GLY A 567 -6.37 17.08 26.11
N PRO A 568 -5.88 17.16 27.37
CA PRO A 568 -5.19 18.35 27.86
C PRO A 568 -3.78 18.54 27.26
N VAL A 569 -3.21 17.49 26.66
CA VAL A 569 -1.92 17.51 25.97
C VAL A 569 -2.17 17.15 24.51
N VAL A 570 -1.51 17.86 23.60
CA VAL A 570 -1.73 17.76 22.16
C VAL A 570 -0.42 17.67 21.40
N LEU A 571 -0.48 17.22 20.14
CA LEU A 571 0.64 17.27 19.20
C LEU A 571 0.86 18.73 18.79
N SER A 572 2.04 19.28 18.99
CA SER A 572 2.34 20.70 18.71
C SER A 572 3.26 20.91 17.52
N GLU A 573 4.23 20.02 17.34
CA GLU A 573 5.21 20.14 16.26
C GLU A 573 5.69 18.76 15.77
N ILE A 574 5.77 18.56 14.46
CA ILE A 574 6.23 17.30 13.84
C ILE A 574 7.32 17.62 12.81
N ALA A 575 8.56 17.26 13.12
CA ALA A 575 9.72 17.55 12.29
C ALA A 575 10.16 16.31 11.50
N TYR A 576 9.47 16.07 10.38
CA TYR A 576 9.74 14.90 9.54
C TYR A 576 10.69 15.17 8.35
N ARG A 577 11.02 16.44 8.07
CA ARG A 577 12.03 16.85 7.05
C ARG A 577 13.14 17.75 7.64
N PRO A 578 13.90 17.27 8.63
CA PRO A 578 15.00 18.05 9.18
C PRO A 578 16.05 18.33 8.10
N GLY A 579 16.77 19.45 8.28
CA GLY A 579 17.88 19.82 7.42
C GLY A 579 19.11 18.97 7.71
N ASN A 580 20.20 19.28 7.00
CA ASN A 580 21.50 18.70 7.35
C ASN A 580 21.96 19.22 8.73
N PRO A 581 22.61 18.37 9.54
CA PRO A 581 23.24 18.80 10.78
C PRO A 581 24.13 20.03 10.60
N ALA A 582 23.99 20.99 11.51
CA ALA A 582 24.77 22.21 11.49
C ALA A 582 26.25 21.89 11.76
N ALA A 583 27.17 22.62 11.14
CA ALA A 583 28.61 22.39 11.32
C ALA A 583 29.05 22.47 12.80
N ALA A 584 28.41 23.33 13.60
CA ALA A 584 28.66 23.43 15.04
C ALA A 584 28.18 22.18 15.81
N ALA A 585 27.08 21.56 15.39
CA ALA A 585 26.58 20.31 15.98
C ALA A 585 27.48 19.12 15.62
N LEU A 586 27.92 19.01 14.35
CA LEU A 586 28.86 17.97 13.89
C LEU A 586 30.24 18.08 14.55
N ALA A 587 30.63 19.26 15.02
CA ALA A 587 31.86 19.43 15.81
C ALA A 587 31.74 18.80 17.21
N ILE A 588 30.52 18.62 17.73
CA ILE A 588 30.23 17.99 19.02
C ILE A 588 30.02 16.48 18.84
N ASP A 589 29.16 16.09 17.91
CA ASP A 589 28.93 14.69 17.52
C ASP A 589 29.07 14.53 16.00
N PRO A 590 30.23 14.04 15.51
CA PRO A 590 30.46 13.79 14.08
C PRO A 590 29.58 12.69 13.47
N THR A 591 28.88 11.90 14.31
CA THR A 591 27.99 10.82 13.87
C THR A 591 26.54 11.25 13.73
N LEU A 592 26.21 12.48 14.15
CA LEU A 592 24.85 13.03 14.05
C LEU A 592 24.39 13.06 12.59
N SER A 593 23.21 12.50 12.34
CA SER A 593 22.56 12.45 11.02
C SER A 593 21.29 13.30 11.01
N SER A 594 20.70 13.51 9.82
CA SER A 594 19.38 14.14 9.72
C SER A 594 18.28 13.29 10.37
N ALA A 595 18.42 11.97 10.45
CA ALA A 595 17.45 11.11 11.14
C ALA A 595 17.42 11.37 12.65
N ASP A 596 18.58 11.68 13.26
CA ASP A 596 18.67 12.06 14.67
C ASP A 596 18.07 13.46 14.97
N LEU A 597 17.74 14.23 13.93
CA LEU A 597 17.12 15.56 14.04
C LEU A 597 15.59 15.52 13.89
N GLN A 598 15.01 14.36 13.58
CA GLN A 598 13.55 14.21 13.57
C GLN A 598 13.01 14.19 15.01
N PHE A 599 11.84 14.78 15.22
CA PHE A 599 11.18 14.78 16.52
C PHE A 599 9.65 14.95 16.38
N VAL A 600 8.96 14.57 17.45
CA VAL A 600 7.57 14.95 17.71
C VAL A 600 7.56 15.77 19.00
N GLU A 601 6.85 16.89 19.02
CA GLU A 601 6.64 17.69 20.21
C GLU A 601 5.21 17.56 20.69
N LEU A 602 5.06 17.43 22.01
CA LEU A 602 3.78 17.50 22.71
C LEU A 602 3.74 18.75 23.58
N SER A 603 2.57 19.37 23.68
CA SER A 603 2.36 20.54 24.51
C SER A 603 1.13 20.40 25.40
N ASN A 604 1.22 20.88 26.63
CA ASN A 604 0.07 20.96 27.53
C ASN A 604 -0.76 22.21 27.19
N ALA A 605 -1.83 22.02 26.44
CA ALA A 605 -2.77 23.05 26.03
C ALA A 605 -3.80 23.41 27.12
N SER A 606 -3.80 22.70 28.26
CA SER A 606 -4.71 22.97 29.37
C SER A 606 -4.16 23.99 30.38
N SER A 607 -5.03 24.53 31.22
CA SER A 607 -4.65 25.42 32.33
C SER A 607 -4.10 24.69 33.56
N GLN A 608 -4.07 23.35 33.54
CA GLN A 608 -3.67 22.52 34.68
C GLN A 608 -2.38 21.77 34.37
N ALA A 609 -1.59 21.46 35.40
CA ALA A 609 -0.44 20.60 35.24
C ALA A 609 -0.88 19.15 34.96
N VAL A 610 -0.28 18.51 33.96
CA VAL A 610 -0.59 17.14 33.54
C VAL A 610 0.62 16.24 33.84
N ASN A 611 0.36 15.05 34.36
CA ASN A 611 1.37 14.00 34.49
C ASN A 611 1.24 13.04 33.30
N LEU A 612 2.34 12.82 32.57
CA LEU A 612 2.39 11.92 31.42
C LEU A 612 2.58 10.43 31.79
N ALA A 613 2.55 10.08 33.07
CA ALA A 613 2.60 8.66 33.47
C ALA A 613 1.50 7.85 32.79
N ASP A 614 1.88 6.73 32.17
CA ASP A 614 0.98 5.79 31.47
C ASP A 614 0.29 6.39 30.22
N TRP A 615 0.81 7.51 29.69
CA TRP A 615 0.44 7.97 28.34
C TRP A 615 1.20 7.17 27.29
N GLU A 616 0.63 7.07 26.09
CA GLU A 616 1.23 6.34 24.97
C GLU A 616 1.12 7.14 23.67
N LEU A 617 2.18 7.11 22.86
CA LEU A 617 2.16 7.51 21.46
C LEU A 617 2.14 6.25 20.60
N THR A 618 1.16 6.12 19.70
CA THR A 618 1.06 4.99 18.76
C THR A 618 0.86 5.47 17.32
N GLY A 619 0.79 4.53 16.36
CA GLY A 619 0.63 4.79 14.92
C GLY A 619 1.86 4.31 14.15
N THR A 620 2.40 5.13 13.24
CA THR A 620 3.72 4.87 12.61
C THR A 620 4.89 5.13 13.58
N LEU A 621 4.56 5.59 14.79
CA LEU A 621 5.43 5.95 15.88
C LEU A 621 4.99 5.21 17.14
N GLN A 622 5.93 4.81 17.99
CA GLN A 622 5.63 4.15 19.27
C GLN A 622 6.48 4.72 20.40
N HIS A 623 5.84 5.11 21.50
CA HIS A 623 6.51 5.52 22.73
C HIS A 623 5.58 5.40 23.94
N ALA A 624 6.07 4.84 25.05
CA ALA A 624 5.37 4.85 26.34
C ALA A 624 6.04 5.88 27.26
N PHE A 625 5.25 6.76 27.87
CA PHE A 625 5.77 7.85 28.68
C PHE A 625 5.97 7.45 30.14
N ASP A 626 7.15 7.78 30.67
CA ASP A 626 7.39 7.82 32.11
C ASP A 626 6.67 9.00 32.78
N ALA A 627 6.58 8.96 34.10
CA ALA A 627 5.99 10.04 34.89
C ALA A 627 6.76 11.36 34.74
N VAL A 628 6.20 12.27 33.92
CA VAL A 628 6.71 13.63 33.72
C VAL A 628 5.58 14.63 33.95
N MET A 629 5.81 15.58 34.87
CA MET A 629 4.90 16.71 35.08
C MET A 629 5.15 17.81 34.04
N LEU A 630 4.16 18.07 33.19
CA LEU A 630 4.09 19.23 32.30
C LEU A 630 3.16 20.28 32.89
N ASN A 631 3.67 21.46 33.22
CA ASN A 631 2.81 22.57 33.64
C ASN A 631 2.00 23.11 32.45
N ALA A 632 1.01 23.94 32.72
CA ALA A 632 0.23 24.63 31.68
C ALA A 632 1.18 25.35 30.70
N GLY A 633 0.98 25.15 29.40
CA GLY A 633 1.80 25.73 28.33
C GLY A 633 3.22 25.16 28.19
N GLU A 634 3.63 24.17 28.99
CA GLU A 634 4.92 23.51 28.80
C GLU A 634 4.85 22.45 27.68
N SER A 635 5.94 22.35 26.91
CA SER A 635 6.14 21.33 25.90
C SER A 635 7.24 20.33 26.27
N ILE A 636 7.19 19.15 25.65
CA ILE A 636 8.23 18.13 25.69
C ILE A 636 8.54 17.64 24.28
N VAL A 637 9.83 17.52 23.98
CA VAL A 637 10.32 17.05 22.68
C VAL A 637 10.68 15.58 22.78
N LEU A 638 10.13 14.75 21.90
CA LEU A 638 10.34 13.32 21.83
C LEU A 638 11.30 12.98 20.67
N LEU A 639 12.41 12.31 21.01
CA LEU A 639 13.51 11.98 20.09
C LEU A 639 13.64 10.46 19.86
N SER A 640 14.23 10.08 18.72
CA SER A 640 14.53 8.67 18.40
C SER A 640 15.58 8.02 19.33
N PHE A 641 16.42 8.82 19.97
CA PHE A 641 17.38 8.38 20.98
C PHE A 641 17.03 8.97 22.35
N ASP A 642 17.32 8.24 23.44
CA ASP A 642 17.09 8.76 24.79
C ASP A 642 18.11 9.87 25.13
N PRO A 643 17.69 11.14 25.30
CA PRO A 643 18.59 12.23 25.63
C PRO A 643 19.10 12.18 27.08
N ASN A 644 18.48 11.37 27.95
CA ASN A 644 18.85 11.21 29.36
C ASN A 644 19.87 10.08 29.58
N ASP A 645 20.11 9.23 28.58
CA ASP A 645 21.20 8.26 28.61
C ASP A 645 22.55 8.99 28.47
N GLY A 646 23.45 8.77 29.44
CA GLY A 646 24.79 9.33 29.43
C GLY A 646 25.62 8.93 28.20
N ALA A 647 25.29 7.82 27.53
CA ALA A 647 25.89 7.42 26.26
C ALA A 647 25.58 8.41 25.12
N ASN A 648 24.41 9.06 25.17
CA ASN A 648 23.95 10.00 24.16
C ASN A 648 24.30 11.46 24.47
N ALA A 649 25.03 11.75 25.56
CA ALA A 649 25.30 13.12 26.01
C ALA A 649 25.89 14.04 24.91
N ALA A 650 26.80 13.53 24.08
CA ALA A 650 27.35 14.29 22.95
C ALA A 650 26.30 14.57 21.87
N ARG A 651 25.47 13.58 21.54
CA ARG A 651 24.38 13.69 20.58
C ARG A 651 23.30 14.66 21.05
N THR A 652 22.90 14.58 22.31
CA THR A 652 21.97 15.53 22.94
C THR A 652 22.50 16.96 22.87
N ALA A 653 23.78 17.17 23.21
CA ALA A 653 24.42 18.49 23.11
C ALA A 653 24.50 19.00 21.66
N ALA A 654 24.73 18.09 20.70
CA ALA A 654 24.74 18.42 19.27
C ALA A 654 23.34 18.79 18.77
N PHE A 655 22.30 18.06 19.16
CA PHE A 655 20.89 18.38 18.87
C PHE A 655 20.51 19.76 19.42
N ARG A 656 20.80 20.02 20.70
CA ARG A 656 20.60 21.36 21.31
C ARG A 656 21.34 22.44 20.53
N THR A 657 22.58 22.18 20.11
CA THR A 657 23.39 23.14 19.33
C THR A 657 22.82 23.37 17.94
N HIS A 658 22.25 22.35 17.31
CA HIS A 658 21.64 22.47 15.98
C HIS A 658 20.43 23.41 16.00
N TYR A 659 19.54 23.25 16.98
CA TYR A 659 18.31 24.03 17.11
C TYR A 659 18.44 25.27 18.01
N GLY A 660 19.60 25.49 18.65
CA GLY A 660 19.81 26.64 19.54
C GLY A 660 19.07 26.54 20.88
N LEU A 661 18.90 25.33 21.42
CA LEU A 661 18.07 25.07 22.59
C LEU A 661 18.81 25.35 23.90
N SER A 662 18.11 25.98 24.84
CA SER A 662 18.60 26.14 26.22
C SER A 662 18.43 24.85 27.03
N GLU A 663 19.16 24.70 28.14
CA GLU A 663 19.06 23.53 29.02
C GLU A 663 17.67 23.34 29.67
N SER A 664 16.80 24.36 29.65
CA SER A 664 15.44 24.24 30.19
C SER A 664 14.47 23.51 29.25
N VAL A 665 14.81 23.34 27.96
CA VAL A 665 14.00 22.55 27.03
C VAL A 665 13.99 21.10 27.49
N ARG A 666 12.78 20.60 27.77
CA ARG A 666 12.53 19.22 28.18
C ARG A 666 12.53 18.32 26.97
N MET A 667 13.33 17.26 27.05
CA MET A 667 13.41 16.23 26.01
C MET A 667 13.30 14.86 26.65
N THR A 668 12.63 13.95 25.96
CA THR A 668 12.59 12.52 26.24
C THR A 668 12.89 11.77 24.96
N GLY A 669 13.13 10.46 25.04
CA GLY A 669 13.46 9.69 23.86
C GLY A 669 13.17 8.21 23.98
N GLY A 670 13.57 7.47 22.95
CA GLY A 670 13.07 6.10 22.73
C GLY A 670 11.80 6.09 21.89
N LEU A 671 11.66 7.04 20.97
CA LEU A 671 10.66 6.99 19.91
C LEU A 671 11.06 5.90 18.91
N ASP A 672 10.26 4.85 18.82
CA ASP A 672 10.39 3.82 17.81
C ASP A 672 9.51 4.14 16.59
N GLY A 673 9.89 3.65 15.42
CA GLY A 673 9.24 3.95 14.14
C GLY A 673 9.82 5.16 13.41
N THR A 674 9.12 5.60 12.36
CA THR A 674 9.60 6.65 11.44
C THR A 674 8.67 7.86 11.48
N VAL A 675 9.23 9.04 11.75
CA VAL A 675 8.49 10.31 11.75
C VAL A 675 8.17 10.74 10.30
N SER A 676 8.89 10.20 9.31
CA SER A 676 8.76 10.56 7.89
C SER A 676 7.36 10.33 7.32
N ALA A 677 6.91 11.30 6.51
CA ALA A 677 5.77 11.17 5.61
C ALA A 677 6.20 11.58 4.18
N ASP A 678 7.42 11.21 3.75
CA ASP A 678 8.06 11.72 2.53
C ASP A 678 7.62 11.05 1.21
N SER A 679 8.25 11.42 0.09
CA SER A 679 7.91 10.92 -1.25
C SER A 679 8.27 9.44 -1.50
N THR A 680 9.03 8.85 -0.58
CA THR A 680 9.50 7.46 -0.62
C THR A 680 8.84 6.57 0.44
N GLY A 681 8.04 7.14 1.36
CA GLY A 681 7.35 6.44 2.45
C GLY A 681 5.84 6.75 2.51
N GLY A 682 5.12 6.00 3.34
CA GLY A 682 3.68 6.17 3.58
C GLY A 682 3.32 7.46 4.32
N ASN A 683 2.05 7.57 4.71
CA ASN A 683 1.59 8.66 5.58
C ASN A 683 2.19 8.52 6.99
N GLY A 684 2.42 9.64 7.67
CA GLY A 684 2.78 9.62 9.09
C GLY A 684 1.51 9.60 9.95
N LEU A 685 1.47 8.76 10.98
CA LEU A 685 0.35 8.69 11.94
C LEU A 685 0.89 8.77 13.37
N ALA A 686 0.49 9.83 14.08
CA ALA A 686 0.76 10.00 15.50
C ALA A 686 -0.57 10.03 16.28
N ARG A 687 -0.74 9.10 17.22
CA ARG A 687 -1.88 9.00 18.13
C ARG A 687 -1.43 9.13 19.56
N LEU A 688 -1.87 10.18 20.24
CA LEU A 688 -1.58 10.39 21.64
C LEU A 688 -2.73 9.85 22.49
N TRP A 689 -2.43 8.89 23.35
CA TRP A 689 -3.37 8.24 24.25
C TRP A 689 -3.12 8.67 25.69
N MET A 690 -4.20 8.91 26.44
CA MET A 690 -4.16 9.24 27.86
C MET A 690 -4.89 8.20 28.71
N PRO A 691 -4.44 7.92 29.94
CA PRO A 691 -5.13 6.99 30.82
C PRO A 691 -6.50 7.50 31.23
N MET A 692 -7.50 6.63 31.18
CA MET A 692 -8.79 6.87 31.81
C MET A 692 -8.63 6.87 33.33
N ASN A 693 -9.39 7.72 34.00
CA ASN A 693 -9.55 7.68 35.45
C ASN A 693 -10.49 6.52 35.86
N ASP A 694 -10.15 5.31 35.46
CA ASP A 694 -10.81 4.08 35.83
C ASP A 694 -9.79 3.05 36.38
N ASN A 695 -10.31 2.00 37.03
CA ASN A 695 -9.46 0.95 37.59
C ASN A 695 -9.12 -0.15 36.56
N ASN A 696 -9.33 0.10 35.27
CA ASN A 696 -9.25 -0.91 34.21
C ASN A 696 -8.11 -0.64 33.20
N ASN A 697 -7.26 0.37 33.45
CA ASN A 697 -6.14 0.76 32.60
C ASN A 697 -6.56 1.00 31.13
N ARG A 698 -7.76 1.55 30.90
CA ARG A 698 -8.21 1.93 29.56
C ARG A 698 -7.58 3.25 29.15
N LEU A 699 -7.45 3.46 27.84
CA LEU A 699 -6.89 4.67 27.25
C LEU A 699 -7.96 5.42 26.43
N LEU A 700 -7.90 6.75 26.46
CA LEU A 700 -8.66 7.66 25.61
C LEU A 700 -7.73 8.27 24.56
N LEU A 701 -8.21 8.43 23.33
CA LEU A 701 -7.47 9.19 22.32
C LEU A 701 -7.53 10.68 22.71
N ALA A 702 -6.37 11.24 23.04
CA ALA A 702 -6.23 12.64 23.43
C ALA A 702 -6.03 13.55 22.21
N ASP A 703 -5.21 13.14 21.25
CA ASP A 703 -5.01 13.88 20.00
C ASP A 703 -4.47 12.94 18.92
N GLU A 704 -4.62 13.36 17.67
CA GLU A 704 -4.18 12.57 16.53
C GLU A 704 -3.82 13.44 15.34
N ALA A 705 -2.71 13.12 14.68
CA ALA A 705 -2.31 13.73 13.42
C ALA A 705 -1.93 12.65 12.39
N PHE A 706 -2.71 12.55 11.32
CA PHE A 706 -2.45 11.71 10.16
C PHE A 706 -1.99 12.56 8.98
N TYR A 707 -0.68 12.77 8.91
CA TYR A 707 -0.05 13.80 8.10
C TYR A 707 0.64 13.28 6.84
N ASP A 708 0.87 14.18 5.90
CA ASP A 708 1.48 13.91 4.60
C ASP A 708 2.43 15.06 4.17
N HIS A 709 3.30 14.79 3.21
CA HIS A 709 4.11 15.80 2.52
C HIS A 709 3.43 16.44 1.31
N VAL A 710 2.25 15.95 0.92
CA VAL A 710 1.45 16.51 -0.18
C VAL A 710 0.18 17.16 0.36
N ALA A 711 -0.47 17.96 -0.49
CA ALA A 711 -1.74 18.61 -0.18
C ALA A 711 -2.80 17.58 0.31
N PRO A 712 -3.66 17.95 1.28
CA PRO A 712 -3.87 19.30 1.80
C PRO A 712 -2.85 19.77 2.85
N TRP A 713 -1.93 18.90 3.29
CA TRP A 713 -0.92 19.26 4.29
C TRP A 713 0.08 20.29 3.79
N PRO A 714 0.57 21.21 4.66
CA PRO A 714 1.59 22.17 4.28
C PRO A 714 2.87 21.51 3.75
N SER A 715 3.35 21.95 2.58
CA SER A 715 4.63 21.46 2.04
C SER A 715 5.81 21.98 2.86
N LEU A 716 6.59 21.06 3.43
CA LEU A 716 7.82 21.41 4.17
C LEU A 716 9.02 21.64 3.24
N THR A 717 9.89 22.58 3.64
CA THR A 717 11.25 22.70 3.10
C THR A 717 12.27 22.02 4.02
N ASN A 718 13.50 21.77 3.55
CA ASN A 718 14.53 21.17 4.40
C ASN A 718 14.81 22.03 5.65
N GLY A 719 14.67 21.45 6.83
CA GLY A 719 14.81 22.14 8.12
C GLY A 719 13.51 22.71 8.66
N SER A 720 12.40 22.53 7.95
CA SER A 720 11.06 22.88 8.42
C SER A 720 10.37 21.72 9.13
N SER A 721 9.35 22.05 9.90
CA SER A 721 8.43 21.13 10.59
C SER A 721 6.98 21.57 10.34
N LEU A 722 6.04 20.67 10.60
CA LEU A 722 4.64 21.03 10.78
C LEU A 722 4.46 21.57 12.19
N GLN A 723 3.90 22.75 12.32
CA GLN A 723 3.63 23.43 13.59
C GLN A 723 2.14 23.70 13.73
N ARG A 724 1.56 23.33 14.87
CA ARG A 724 0.11 23.43 15.08
C ARG A 724 -0.28 24.85 15.46
N THR A 725 -1.13 25.48 14.66
CA THR A 725 -1.57 26.87 14.84
C THR A 725 -2.79 26.98 15.75
N ASN A 726 -3.57 25.91 15.91
CA ASN A 726 -4.74 25.88 16.80
C ASN A 726 -4.70 24.65 17.72
N ALA A 727 -4.37 24.87 18.99
CA ALA A 727 -4.27 23.81 20.00
C ALA A 727 -5.61 23.14 20.33
N THR A 728 -6.73 23.79 20.01
CA THR A 728 -8.10 23.29 20.25
C THR A 728 -8.75 22.69 19.00
N GLY A 729 -8.09 22.80 17.84
CA GLY A 729 -8.60 22.32 16.56
C GLY A 729 -8.22 20.86 16.28
N ASN A 730 -8.97 20.16 15.45
CA ASN A 730 -8.66 18.77 15.06
C ASN A 730 -7.23 18.64 14.49
N GLY A 731 -6.39 17.79 15.08
CA GLY A 731 -5.02 17.53 14.63
C GLY A 731 -4.94 16.86 13.26
N ASN A 732 -6.02 16.21 12.80
CA ASN A 732 -6.11 15.68 11.43
C ASN A 732 -6.53 16.71 10.37
N ASP A 733 -6.88 17.94 10.77
CA ASP A 733 -7.20 19.01 9.83
C ASP A 733 -5.93 19.80 9.49
N ALA A 734 -5.46 19.63 8.25
CA ALA A 734 -4.29 20.33 7.73
C ALA A 734 -4.38 21.86 7.84
N ALA A 735 -5.57 22.46 7.93
CA ALA A 735 -5.75 23.89 8.12
C ALA A 735 -5.27 24.40 9.49
N HIS A 736 -5.13 23.51 10.48
CA HIS A 736 -4.58 23.82 11.80
C HIS A 736 -3.06 23.63 11.88
N TRP A 737 -2.39 23.43 10.75
CA TRP A 737 -0.95 23.25 10.67
C TRP A 737 -0.31 24.25 9.71
N GLN A 738 0.90 24.69 10.05
CA GLN A 738 1.73 25.50 9.17
C GLN A 738 3.11 24.88 8.96
N ALA A 739 3.72 25.17 7.81
CA ALA A 739 5.10 24.82 7.53
C ALA A 739 6.02 25.96 7.99
N SER A 740 6.82 25.71 9.03
CA SER A 740 7.73 26.71 9.62
C SER A 740 9.10 26.11 9.91
N LEU A 741 10.12 26.93 10.16
CA LEU A 741 11.42 26.43 10.62
C LEU A 741 11.25 25.72 11.96
N ALA A 742 11.89 24.57 12.12
CA ALA A 742 11.68 23.76 13.32
C ALA A 742 12.15 24.46 14.61
N THR A 743 11.33 24.39 15.65
CA THR A 743 11.47 25.10 16.95
C THR A 743 11.25 24.18 18.16
N PRO A 744 11.96 23.05 18.26
CA PRO A 744 11.71 22.05 19.31
C PRO A 744 11.85 22.64 20.72
N GLY A 745 10.81 22.48 21.52
CA GLY A 745 10.66 22.96 22.89
C GLY A 745 10.52 24.47 23.02
N GLN A 746 10.35 25.17 21.89
CA GLN A 746 10.16 26.62 21.82
C GLN A 746 8.85 26.99 21.13
N HIS A 747 8.18 26.02 20.50
CA HIS A 747 6.87 26.23 19.93
C HIS A 747 5.83 26.38 21.04
N VAL A 748 5.05 27.45 20.98
CA VAL A 748 4.06 27.79 21.99
C VAL A 748 2.66 27.59 21.42
N THR A 749 2.03 26.46 21.73
CA THR A 749 0.61 26.22 21.42
C THR A 749 -0.26 26.79 22.54
N THR A 750 -0.38 28.10 22.63
CA THR A 750 -1.25 28.70 23.64
C THR A 750 -2.32 29.53 22.99
N SER A 751 -3.47 29.63 23.66
CA SER A 751 -4.55 30.58 23.35
C SER A 751 -4.10 32.05 23.34
N ALA A 752 -2.86 32.33 23.74
CA ALA A 752 -2.23 33.65 23.81
C ALA A 752 -1.58 34.13 22.50
N ASP A 753 -1.49 33.29 21.45
CA ASP A 753 -1.21 33.78 20.09
C ASP A 753 -2.54 34.23 19.47
N PHE A 754 -2.89 35.49 19.69
CA PHE A 754 -4.20 36.03 19.33
C PHE A 754 -4.27 36.42 17.85
N ASN A 755 -3.14 36.76 17.25
CA ASN A 755 -3.06 37.13 15.85
C ASN A 755 -2.80 35.93 14.90
N GLN A 756 -2.52 34.75 15.47
CA GLN A 756 -2.27 33.47 14.80
C GLN A 756 -1.09 33.51 13.83
N ASP A 757 -0.07 34.32 14.12
CA ASP A 757 1.14 34.41 13.31
C ASP A 757 2.23 33.41 13.72
N GLY A 758 1.95 32.59 14.74
CA GLY A 758 2.84 31.56 15.26
C GLY A 758 3.90 32.11 16.22
N ARG A 759 3.72 33.33 16.73
CA ARG A 759 4.55 33.93 17.77
C ARG A 759 3.65 34.50 18.85
N ILE A 760 4.23 34.70 20.02
CA ILE A 760 3.60 35.47 21.09
C ILE A 760 4.54 36.62 21.33
N ASP A 761 4.14 37.80 20.87
CA ASP A 761 4.96 38.99 20.95
C ASP A 761 4.13 40.22 21.36
N VAL A 762 4.70 41.41 21.15
CA VAL A 762 4.07 42.67 21.49
C VAL A 762 2.69 42.82 20.81
N ALA A 763 2.51 42.28 19.61
CA ALA A 763 1.23 42.37 18.91
C ALA A 763 0.12 41.63 19.65
N ASP A 764 0.42 40.50 20.30
CA ASP A 764 -0.56 39.75 21.09
C ASP A 764 -0.86 40.45 22.42
N ILE A 765 0.15 41.06 23.04
CA ILE A 765 -0.04 41.91 24.21
C ILE A 765 -0.99 43.07 23.88
N ASP A 766 -0.76 43.74 22.75
CA ASP A 766 -1.58 44.87 22.33
C ASP A 766 -3.01 44.45 21.99
N LEU A 767 -3.20 43.26 21.41
CA LEU A 767 -4.53 42.68 21.17
C LEU A 767 -5.28 42.37 22.48
N LEU A 768 -4.58 41.83 23.48
CA LEU A 768 -5.17 41.59 24.80
C LEU A 768 -5.52 42.90 25.51
N CYS A 769 -4.63 43.90 25.47
CA CYS A 769 -4.92 45.23 25.99
C CYS A 769 -6.15 45.85 25.31
N ALA A 770 -6.26 45.73 23.99
CA ALA A 770 -7.43 46.21 23.25
C ALA A 770 -8.73 45.47 23.66
N ALA A 771 -8.66 44.15 23.89
CA ALA A 771 -9.80 43.37 24.38
C ALA A 771 -10.23 43.78 25.79
N ILE A 772 -9.28 44.02 26.70
CA ILE A 772 -9.53 44.55 28.06
C ILE A 772 -10.23 45.90 28.00
N GLN A 773 -9.77 46.82 27.14
CA GLN A 773 -10.40 48.14 26.97
C GLN A 773 -11.80 48.05 26.35
N ALA A 774 -12.01 47.11 25.43
CA ALA A 774 -13.28 46.91 24.73
C ALA A 774 -14.31 46.12 25.56
N GLY A 775 -13.89 45.43 26.62
CA GLY A 775 -14.70 44.43 27.31
C GLY A 775 -15.02 43.23 26.42
N ASP A 776 -14.08 42.86 25.55
CA ASP A 776 -14.19 41.70 24.66
C ASP A 776 -13.72 40.45 25.41
N HIS A 777 -14.66 39.57 25.71
CA HIS A 777 -14.40 38.32 26.45
C HIS A 777 -13.85 37.18 25.59
N SER A 778 -13.50 37.45 24.32
CA SER A 778 -13.00 36.41 23.40
C SER A 778 -11.56 35.96 23.70
N LEU A 779 -10.79 36.74 24.46
CA LEU A 779 -9.36 36.50 24.74
C LEU A 779 -9.08 36.10 26.21
N ASP A 780 -10.02 35.39 26.86
CA ASP A 780 -9.88 34.92 28.26
C ASP A 780 -8.81 33.81 28.35
N LEU A 781 -7.68 34.13 29.00
CA LEU A 781 -6.53 33.23 29.14
C LEU A 781 -6.58 32.42 30.44
N ASN A 782 -7.28 32.92 31.46
CA ASN A 782 -7.29 32.29 32.78
C ASN A 782 -8.55 31.43 33.02
N GLY A 783 -9.57 31.55 32.16
CA GLY A 783 -10.78 30.75 32.13
C GLY A 783 -11.84 31.14 33.16
N ASP A 784 -11.77 32.36 33.73
CA ASP A 784 -12.74 32.86 34.70
C ASP A 784 -13.96 33.57 34.07
N SER A 785 -14.04 33.55 32.74
CA SER A 785 -15.07 34.21 31.93
C SER A 785 -15.04 35.74 31.97
N ASP A 786 -13.93 36.32 32.43
CA ASP A 786 -13.65 37.75 32.35
C ASP A 786 -12.33 37.98 31.59
N VAL A 787 -12.18 39.12 30.94
CA VAL A 787 -10.90 39.50 30.30
C VAL A 787 -10.39 40.74 31.00
N SER A 788 -9.32 40.57 31.78
CA SER A 788 -8.87 41.53 32.77
C SER A 788 -7.34 41.55 32.93
N GLN A 789 -6.85 42.34 33.89
CA GLN A 789 -5.44 42.35 34.25
C GLN A 789 -4.93 40.96 34.71
N ALA A 790 -5.81 40.07 35.16
CA ALA A 790 -5.43 38.69 35.50
C ALA A 790 -4.97 37.91 34.26
N ASP A 791 -5.58 38.15 33.10
CA ASP A 791 -5.17 37.55 31.82
C ASP A 791 -3.85 38.13 31.33
N MET A 792 -3.63 39.43 31.54
CA MET A 792 -2.33 40.06 31.31
C MET A 792 -1.24 39.45 32.18
N ASP A 793 -1.52 39.14 33.45
CA ASP A 793 -0.56 38.42 34.30
C ASP A 793 -0.27 37.02 33.77
N VAL A 794 -1.27 36.30 33.26
CA VAL A 794 -1.08 35.01 32.60
C VAL A 794 -0.20 35.16 31.35
N LEU A 795 -0.48 36.14 30.49
CA LEU A 795 0.28 36.39 29.27
C LEU A 795 1.74 36.78 29.57
N ILE A 796 1.96 37.79 30.41
CA ILE A 796 3.30 38.34 30.65
C ILE A 796 4.17 37.41 31.50
N LYS A 797 3.61 36.89 32.60
CA LYS A 797 4.40 36.12 33.60
C LYS A 797 4.33 34.62 33.36
N GLY A 798 3.18 34.13 32.89
CA GLY A 798 2.96 32.71 32.62
C GLY A 798 3.52 32.30 31.26
N VAL A 799 3.05 32.97 30.20
CA VAL A 799 3.32 32.61 28.80
C VAL A 799 4.67 33.17 28.33
N LEU A 800 4.84 34.50 28.32
CA LEU A 800 6.07 35.17 27.89
C LEU A 800 7.21 35.04 28.90
N ARG A 801 6.90 34.65 30.15
CA ARG A 801 7.86 34.45 31.24
C ARG A 801 8.79 35.64 31.46
N THR A 802 8.27 36.86 31.27
CA THR A 802 8.98 38.10 31.53
C THR A 802 8.29 38.91 32.64
N SER A 803 8.72 40.15 32.84
CA SER A 803 8.14 41.10 33.78
C SER A 803 7.58 42.30 33.05
N TYR A 804 6.60 42.97 33.66
CA TYR A 804 6.18 44.28 33.19
C TYR A 804 7.39 45.23 33.17
N GLY A 805 7.53 45.98 32.09
CA GLY A 805 8.69 46.85 31.86
C GLY A 805 9.71 46.33 30.84
N ASP A 806 9.68 45.04 30.51
CA ASP A 806 10.53 44.45 29.46
C ASP A 806 9.93 44.72 28.07
N VAL A 807 10.36 45.81 27.47
CA VAL A 807 9.75 46.38 26.26
C VAL A 807 10.15 45.63 25.00
N ASN A 808 11.35 45.07 24.99
CA ASN A 808 11.88 44.34 23.85
C ASN A 808 11.72 42.81 23.98
N LEU A 809 11.09 42.35 25.08
CA LEU A 809 10.84 40.95 25.41
C LEU A 809 12.13 40.11 25.42
N ASP A 810 13.27 40.70 25.81
CA ASP A 810 14.55 39.99 25.94
C ASP A 810 14.67 39.15 27.23
N GLY A 811 13.63 39.18 28.06
CA GLY A 811 13.49 38.48 29.32
C GLY A 811 14.08 39.26 30.51
N VAL A 812 14.55 40.49 30.31
CA VAL A 812 15.22 41.29 31.35
C VAL A 812 14.81 42.76 31.31
N PHE A 813 13.87 43.16 32.18
CA PHE A 813 13.60 44.58 32.41
C PHE A 813 14.81 45.32 33.01
N ASN A 814 15.43 46.23 32.24
CA ASN A 814 16.63 46.96 32.61
C ASN A 814 16.67 48.41 32.06
N SER A 815 17.83 49.08 32.17
CA SER A 815 17.98 50.47 31.70
C SER A 815 17.80 50.64 30.20
N ASN A 816 18.01 49.61 29.39
CA ASN A 816 17.83 49.68 27.94
C ASN A 816 16.34 49.84 27.59
N ASP A 817 15.45 49.13 28.28
CA ASP A 817 13.99 49.21 28.06
C ASP A 817 13.47 50.60 28.39
N LEU A 818 13.90 51.15 29.53
CA LEU A 818 13.58 52.52 29.91
C LEU A 818 14.08 53.53 28.87
N VAL A 819 15.28 53.32 28.31
CA VAL A 819 15.80 54.20 27.25
C VAL A 819 14.96 54.08 25.97
N MET A 820 14.50 52.87 25.62
CA MET A 820 13.68 52.62 24.43
C MET A 820 12.33 53.36 24.52
N ILE A 821 11.60 53.22 25.62
CA ILE A 821 10.29 53.87 25.78
C ILE A 821 10.40 55.39 25.90
N PHE A 822 11.38 55.92 26.64
CA PHE A 822 11.55 57.38 26.74
C PHE A 822 12.02 58.02 25.43
N GLN A 823 12.54 57.24 24.47
CA GLN A 823 12.83 57.73 23.13
C GLN A 823 11.58 57.90 22.26
N GLN A 824 10.49 57.18 22.54
CA GLN A 824 9.21 57.34 21.84
C GLN A 824 8.54 58.67 22.18
N GLY A 825 8.76 59.16 23.41
CA GLY A 825 8.34 60.51 23.83
C GLY A 825 6.88 60.61 24.26
N GLU A 826 6.23 59.49 24.55
CA GLU A 826 4.80 59.43 24.93
C GLU A 826 4.56 59.54 26.44
N PHE A 827 5.62 59.57 27.25
CA PHE A 827 5.49 59.70 28.71
C PHE A 827 4.79 61.00 29.11
N GLU A 828 3.58 60.88 29.66
CA GLU A 828 2.73 62.01 30.08
C GLU A 828 2.58 63.10 29.00
N ASP A 829 2.46 62.69 27.72
CA ASP A 829 2.35 63.62 26.59
C ASP A 829 0.94 64.27 26.45
N GLY A 830 -0.06 63.67 27.09
CA GLY A 830 -1.45 64.12 27.12
C GLY A 830 -2.25 63.82 25.84
N ILE A 831 -1.79 62.88 25.02
CA ILE A 831 -2.51 62.38 23.84
C ILE A 831 -3.24 61.10 24.24
N ALA A 832 -4.57 61.07 24.06
CA ALA A 832 -5.35 59.94 24.52
C ALA A 832 -5.20 58.70 23.60
N GLY A 833 -4.83 57.54 24.16
CA GLY A 833 -4.86 56.23 23.50
C GLY A 833 -3.83 56.04 22.39
N ASN A 834 -2.66 56.67 22.47
CA ASN A 834 -1.58 56.49 21.49
C ASN A 834 -0.49 55.50 21.91
N SER A 835 -0.47 55.04 23.17
CA SER A 835 0.59 54.17 23.66
C SER A 835 0.23 52.69 23.55
N THR A 836 1.19 51.90 23.07
CA THR A 836 1.19 50.43 23.08
C THR A 836 2.12 49.89 24.17
N TRP A 837 2.24 48.57 24.31
CA TRP A 837 3.24 47.97 25.20
C TRP A 837 4.67 48.45 24.88
N ALA A 838 4.98 48.61 23.59
CA ALA A 838 6.29 49.09 23.14
C ALA A 838 6.55 50.57 23.44
N ASP A 839 5.48 51.35 23.67
CA ASP A 839 5.56 52.77 24.01
C ASP A 839 5.48 53.02 25.52
N GLY A 840 5.09 52.00 26.29
CA GLY A 840 5.14 51.99 27.76
C GLY A 840 3.78 51.81 28.45
N ASP A 841 2.70 51.52 27.71
CA ASP A 841 1.41 51.15 28.31
C ASP A 841 1.48 49.71 28.85
N TRP A 842 1.70 49.57 30.15
CA TRP A 842 1.85 48.27 30.81
C TRP A 842 0.65 47.92 31.69
N ASN A 843 -0.34 48.81 31.77
CA ASN A 843 -1.58 48.60 32.48
C ASN A 843 -2.81 48.53 31.55
N CYS A 844 -2.59 48.64 30.24
CA CYS A 844 -3.59 48.60 29.17
C CYS A 844 -4.62 49.75 29.25
N ASP A 845 -4.27 50.93 29.76
CA ASP A 845 -5.17 52.09 29.78
C ASP A 845 -5.02 53.01 28.55
N GLY A 846 -4.09 52.68 27.65
CA GLY A 846 -3.80 53.40 26.42
C GLY A 846 -2.82 54.56 26.59
N GLU A 847 -2.24 54.75 27.79
CA GLU A 847 -1.36 55.87 28.12
C GLU A 847 -0.04 55.40 28.72
N PHE A 848 1.09 55.92 28.26
CA PHE A 848 2.34 55.76 29.01
C PHE A 848 2.44 56.80 30.13
N SER A 849 2.17 56.38 31.38
CA SER A 849 2.07 57.29 32.53
C SER A 849 2.96 56.89 33.72
N THR A 850 2.95 57.73 34.76
CA THR A 850 3.57 57.36 36.04
C THR A 850 2.97 56.06 36.64
N ALA A 851 1.72 55.71 36.33
CA ALA A 851 1.09 54.49 36.84
C ALA A 851 1.76 53.23 36.25
N ASP A 852 2.14 53.24 34.97
CA ASP A 852 2.82 52.14 34.27
C ASP A 852 4.20 51.88 34.86
N LEU A 853 4.98 52.96 35.02
CA LEU A 853 6.28 52.87 35.66
C LEU A 853 6.15 52.32 37.09
N VAL A 854 5.16 52.79 37.85
CA VAL A 854 4.91 52.27 39.20
C VAL A 854 4.54 50.79 39.16
N ASN A 855 3.70 50.37 38.20
CA ASN A 855 3.29 48.98 38.03
C ASN A 855 4.50 48.08 37.72
N ALA A 856 5.30 48.42 36.70
CA ALA A 856 6.51 47.66 36.35
C ALA A 856 7.55 47.60 37.48
N PHE A 857 7.74 48.68 38.24
CA PHE A 857 8.63 48.65 39.41
C PHE A 857 8.04 47.91 40.61
N GLN A 858 6.72 47.86 40.76
CA GLN A 858 6.04 47.06 41.78
C GLN A 858 6.08 45.57 41.47
N ASP A 859 6.03 45.20 40.19
CA ASP A 859 6.23 43.82 39.72
C ASP A 859 7.61 43.28 40.13
N GLY A 860 8.60 44.17 40.24
CA GLY A 860 9.90 43.89 40.86
C GLY A 860 10.93 43.25 39.94
N GLY A 861 10.67 43.22 38.62
CA GLY A 861 11.54 42.61 37.61
C GLY A 861 12.80 43.41 37.24
N TYR A 862 12.94 44.66 37.70
CA TYR A 862 14.03 45.53 37.27
C TYR A 862 15.43 45.05 37.71
N VAL A 863 16.32 44.78 36.75
CA VAL A 863 17.70 44.37 36.98
C VAL A 863 18.67 45.51 36.70
N ALA A 864 19.31 46.03 37.75
CA ALA A 864 20.38 47.01 37.61
C ALA A 864 21.64 46.35 37.03
N THR A 865 22.21 46.92 35.97
CA THR A 865 23.47 46.44 35.37
C THR A 865 24.61 46.46 36.41
N ALA A 866 25.27 45.32 36.62
CA ALA A 866 26.38 45.21 37.56
C ALA A 866 27.54 46.15 37.19
N LYS A 867 27.96 47.01 38.14
CA LYS A 867 29.17 47.83 37.99
C LYS A 867 30.38 46.93 37.76
N LYS A 868 30.95 46.94 36.55
CA LYS A 868 32.32 46.50 36.29
C LYS A 868 33.27 47.34 37.17
N ASN A 869 33.82 46.74 38.22
CA ASN A 869 35.00 47.28 38.90
C ASN A 869 36.13 47.37 37.86
N ARG A 870 36.49 48.59 37.46
CA ARG A 870 37.70 48.86 36.68
C ARG A 870 38.93 48.69 37.60
N PRO A 871 40.05 48.15 37.07
CA PRO A 871 41.21 47.72 37.87
C PRO A 871 41.89 48.86 38.64
#